data_AF-A0A6G3BJA8-F1
#
_entry.id   AF-A0A6G3BJA8-F1
#
_cell.length_a   1.000
_cell.length_b   1.000
_cell.length_c   1.000
_cell.angle_alpha   90.00
_cell.angle_beta   90.00
_cell.angle_gamma   90.00
#
_symmetry.space_group_name_H-M   'P 1'
#
loop_
_entity.id
_entity.type
_entity.pdbx_description
1 polymer ?
#
loop_
_entity_poly.entity_id
_entity_poly.type
_entity_poly.pdbx_seq_one_letter_code
_entity_poly.pdbx_strand_id
1 'polypeptide(L)'
;MTAELVRGQNHTLPQTRLEIRVSAGSPVVAGATLGDENGVVRGAEWIAHPGSPQLPGLEVSQQAAAGHRLAVDLEALPETVHRVTVLLALPVGVGGPTRFGATAAPFIAVTGLDGTEIATFTLTGLDAESAVSALELYRRQGAWKVRAVGQGYAAGLAEMLADQGLAGAAELAASIQEAVARSLARSVAPPPPRTPEGDRVRQASGPSDPGPAPAAPPQPPAATPVRPAADPGTASVSAPTPGGPINYAHPRRQHAAPPTPPPTAPPAQPGQAAQPVAGDATGWSMDERLYNQIWGMFEDLARAAAAYRSAVDFAESRMDQELDRSLSDPRNRIGGAGDRAREEARAKRDELTARAREVLDRDLAQLAAEAAVVEPALPAAYAGWDNPVWHAHRIPMELPMALRLGDLHLPERTGLRIPLLVRLPLERGMWVDSGRTASEAAALIDSDRLRRLAMETAVLHAARLLAVYPPGEFSVHVIDPAGSAAGPLAPLVDSGVLAGPPAAGPQGVASVLAHLTRRVDLVQMAVRAGAADSLPPDLDTGEQLLVVNDFPHGFDDRAVTQLRYLADEGPAVGVHLLMVADREDASAYGPVLDPLWRSLLRITPVADSHLADPWVGHAWTYEPPVTPPGSRVLEQVLAAVTAARRAAGR
;
A
#
# COMPACT_ATOMS: atom_id res chain seq x y z
N MET A 1 -13.44 12.05 -15.12
CA MET A 1 -13.77 11.65 -13.74
C MET A 1 -13.61 10.14 -13.70
N THR A 2 -12.62 9.66 -12.95
CA THR A 2 -12.32 8.23 -12.82
C THR A 2 -13.44 7.53 -12.04
N ALA A 3 -13.85 6.34 -12.47
CA ALA A 3 -14.79 5.52 -11.72
C ALA A 3 -14.05 4.48 -10.87
N GLU A 4 -13.93 4.72 -9.57
CA GLU A 4 -13.48 3.67 -8.65
C GLU A 4 -14.56 2.59 -8.54
N LEU A 5 -14.18 1.33 -8.75
CA LEU A 5 -15.07 0.19 -8.82
C LEU A 5 -14.84 -0.77 -7.66
N VAL A 6 -15.90 -1.16 -6.97
CA VAL A 6 -15.88 -2.28 -6.02
C VAL A 6 -16.28 -3.59 -6.70
N ARG A 7 -15.93 -4.72 -6.08
CA ARG A 7 -16.20 -6.07 -6.63
C ARG A 7 -17.66 -6.24 -7.05
N GLY A 8 -17.88 -6.56 -8.32
CA GLY A 8 -19.19 -6.75 -8.95
C GLY A 8 -19.74 -5.52 -9.68
N GLN A 9 -19.27 -4.31 -9.36
CA GLN A 9 -19.67 -3.06 -10.01
C GLN A 9 -19.20 -3.00 -11.47
N ASN A 10 -19.93 -2.24 -12.31
CA ASN A 10 -19.60 -2.04 -13.71
C ASN A 10 -19.75 -0.57 -14.14
N HIS A 11 -18.91 -0.15 -15.08
CA HIS A 11 -18.88 1.21 -15.64
C HIS A 11 -18.82 1.15 -17.17
N THR A 12 -19.40 2.14 -17.85
CA THR A 12 -19.38 2.20 -19.33
C THR A 12 -18.05 2.77 -19.79
N LEU A 13 -17.39 2.16 -20.77
CA LEU A 13 -16.14 2.68 -21.29
C LEU A 13 -16.42 3.83 -22.27
N PRO A 14 -15.80 5.03 -22.11
CA PRO A 14 -16.04 6.16 -22.99
C PRO A 14 -15.34 6.01 -24.35
N GLN A 15 -14.41 5.05 -24.48
CA GLN A 15 -13.60 4.81 -25.66
C GLN A 15 -13.16 3.34 -25.75
N THR A 16 -12.71 2.93 -26.93
CA THR A 16 -12.39 1.55 -27.31
C THR A 16 -10.89 1.21 -27.27
N ARG A 17 -10.02 2.23 -27.27
CA ARG A 17 -8.56 2.09 -27.09
C ARG A 17 -8.14 2.46 -25.68
N LEU A 18 -7.51 1.52 -24.99
CA LEU A 18 -7.28 1.56 -23.56
C LEU A 18 -5.90 0.98 -23.20
N GLU A 19 -5.33 1.46 -22.10
CA GLU A 19 -4.30 0.72 -21.37
C GLU A 19 -4.89 0.17 -20.07
N ILE A 20 -4.51 -1.06 -19.70
CA ILE A 20 -4.80 -1.62 -18.38
C ILE A 20 -3.47 -1.74 -17.64
N ARG A 21 -3.35 -0.98 -16.56
CA ARG A 21 -2.16 -0.91 -15.71
C ARG A 21 -2.41 -1.72 -14.45
N VAL A 22 -1.46 -2.57 -14.09
CA VAL A 22 -1.52 -3.40 -12.88
C VAL A 22 -0.31 -3.07 -12.01
N SER A 23 -0.53 -2.94 -10.70
CA SER A 23 0.51 -2.83 -9.69
C SER A 23 0.27 -3.89 -8.62
N ALA A 24 1.29 -4.65 -8.24
CA ALA A 24 1.22 -5.75 -7.28
C ALA A 24 2.41 -5.71 -6.31
N GLY A 25 2.23 -6.17 -5.07
CA GLY A 25 3.29 -6.20 -4.05
C GLY A 25 4.45 -7.18 -4.34
N SER A 26 4.32 -8.02 -5.37
CA SER A 26 5.35 -8.96 -5.81
C SER A 26 5.25 -9.20 -7.32
N PRO A 27 6.26 -9.80 -7.97
CA PRO A 27 6.15 -10.20 -9.37
C PRO A 27 4.95 -11.11 -9.62
N VAL A 28 4.05 -10.69 -10.51
CA VAL A 28 2.92 -11.48 -11.01
C VAL A 28 3.07 -11.74 -12.50
N VAL A 29 2.48 -12.83 -12.97
CA VAL A 29 2.15 -13.07 -14.38
C VAL A 29 0.86 -12.30 -14.67
N ALA A 30 0.85 -11.46 -15.70
CA ALA A 30 -0.38 -10.83 -16.21
C ALA A 30 -0.67 -11.32 -17.63
N GLY A 31 -1.95 -11.48 -17.94
CA GLY A 31 -2.44 -11.83 -19.27
C GLY A 31 -3.90 -11.43 -19.44
N ALA A 32 -4.50 -11.84 -20.55
CA ALA A 32 -5.94 -11.76 -20.74
C ALA A 32 -6.47 -12.84 -21.68
N THR A 33 -7.71 -13.30 -21.43
CA THR A 33 -8.43 -14.22 -22.32
C THR A 33 -9.52 -13.50 -23.11
N LEU A 34 -9.76 -13.95 -24.34
CA LEU A 34 -10.83 -13.49 -25.22
C LEU A 34 -11.94 -14.54 -25.24
N GLY A 35 -13.10 -14.19 -24.69
CA GLY A 35 -14.27 -15.07 -24.55
C GLY A 35 -15.46 -14.60 -25.40
N ASP A 36 -16.38 -15.54 -25.66
CA ASP A 36 -17.67 -15.23 -26.28
C ASP A 36 -18.67 -14.61 -25.28
N GLU A 37 -19.94 -14.49 -25.66
CA GLU A 37 -20.99 -13.86 -24.84
C GLU A 37 -21.19 -14.54 -23.48
N ASN A 38 -20.93 -15.86 -23.42
CA ASN A 38 -21.02 -16.66 -22.19
C ASN A 38 -19.70 -16.64 -21.39
N GLY A 39 -18.65 -16.00 -21.92
CA GLY A 39 -17.31 -15.98 -21.33
C GLY A 39 -16.47 -17.21 -21.65
N VAL A 40 -16.90 -18.07 -22.58
CA VAL A 40 -16.18 -19.30 -22.93
C VAL A 40 -15.00 -18.99 -23.85
N VAL A 41 -13.83 -19.52 -23.50
CA VAL A 41 -12.58 -19.37 -24.28
C VAL A 41 -12.39 -20.59 -25.17
N ARG A 42 -12.30 -20.35 -26.49
CA ARG A 42 -12.41 -21.42 -27.51
C ARG A 42 -11.14 -22.25 -27.71
N GLY A 43 -9.98 -21.73 -27.31
CA GLY A 43 -8.67 -22.35 -27.52
C GLY A 43 -7.54 -21.49 -26.96
N ALA A 44 -6.33 -22.04 -26.91
CA ALA A 44 -5.15 -21.36 -26.38
C ALA A 44 -4.75 -20.13 -27.23
N GLU A 45 -5.11 -20.13 -28.51
CA GLU A 45 -4.91 -19.00 -29.44
C GLU A 45 -5.78 -17.77 -29.15
N TRP A 46 -6.71 -17.87 -28.19
CA TRP A 46 -7.54 -16.75 -27.70
C TRP A 46 -7.02 -16.17 -26.38
N ILE A 47 -5.78 -16.50 -25.99
CA ILE A 47 -5.19 -16.09 -24.71
C ILE A 47 -3.86 -15.36 -24.95
N ALA A 48 -3.79 -14.11 -24.52
CA ALA A 48 -2.54 -13.34 -24.51
C ALA A 48 -1.84 -13.52 -23.15
N HIS A 49 -0.59 -13.97 -23.19
CA HIS A 49 0.22 -14.29 -21.99
C HIS A 49 1.72 -14.15 -22.30
N PRO A 50 2.64 -14.18 -21.32
CA PRO A 50 4.07 -13.94 -21.57
C PRO A 50 4.78 -14.83 -22.61
N GLY A 51 4.21 -16.00 -22.94
CA GLY A 51 4.72 -16.90 -23.99
C GLY A 51 4.08 -16.68 -25.37
N SER A 52 2.93 -16.00 -25.42
CA SER A 52 2.22 -15.58 -26.64
C SER A 52 1.62 -14.19 -26.38
N PRO A 53 2.43 -13.12 -26.41
CA PRO A 53 2.09 -11.83 -25.82
C PRO A 53 1.12 -10.98 -26.64
N GLN A 54 0.83 -11.37 -27.88
CA GLN A 54 0.12 -10.52 -28.86
C GLN A 54 -1.03 -11.31 -29.52
N LEU A 55 -2.19 -10.68 -29.55
CA LEU A 55 -3.39 -11.08 -30.29
C LEU A 55 -3.95 -9.86 -31.05
N PRO A 56 -4.85 -10.02 -32.03
CA PRO A 56 -5.55 -8.89 -32.65
C PRO A 56 -6.23 -8.04 -31.56
N GLY A 57 -5.86 -6.76 -31.48
CA GLY A 57 -6.39 -5.81 -30.49
C GLY A 57 -5.95 -6.01 -29.03
N LEU A 58 -4.96 -6.86 -28.74
CA LEU A 58 -4.52 -7.12 -27.35
C LEU A 58 -3.02 -7.44 -27.27
N GLU A 59 -2.27 -6.70 -26.45
CA GLU A 59 -0.86 -6.95 -26.15
C GLU A 59 -0.61 -6.98 -24.64
N VAL A 60 0.22 -7.92 -24.18
CA VAL A 60 0.61 -8.10 -22.76
C VAL A 60 2.13 -8.26 -22.58
N SER A 61 2.60 -8.15 -21.34
CA SER A 61 4.02 -8.28 -20.99
C SER A 61 4.59 -9.69 -21.29
N GLN A 62 5.85 -9.76 -21.75
CA GLN A 62 6.61 -11.01 -21.95
C GLN A 62 7.34 -11.52 -20.68
N GLN A 63 7.10 -10.90 -19.53
CA GLN A 63 7.77 -11.22 -18.28
C GLN A 63 6.83 -11.05 -17.08
N ALA A 64 7.08 -11.81 -16.00
CA ALA A 64 6.48 -11.53 -14.71
C ALA A 64 7.14 -10.29 -14.08
N ALA A 65 6.33 -9.42 -13.48
CA ALA A 65 6.77 -8.16 -12.91
C ALA A 65 5.77 -7.67 -11.84
N ALA A 66 6.22 -6.77 -10.96
CA ALA A 66 5.34 -6.12 -9.99
C ALA A 66 4.43 -5.06 -10.65
N GLY A 67 4.83 -4.52 -11.81
CA GLY A 67 4.03 -3.61 -12.62
C GLY A 67 3.81 -4.15 -14.03
N HIS A 68 2.58 -4.07 -14.54
CA HIS A 68 2.25 -4.44 -15.92
C HIS A 68 1.47 -3.35 -16.64
N ARG A 69 1.54 -3.39 -17.97
CA ARG A 69 0.72 -2.62 -18.89
C ARG A 69 0.24 -3.54 -20.00
N LEU A 70 -1.07 -3.66 -20.15
CA LEU A 70 -1.71 -4.36 -21.25
C LEU A 70 -2.31 -3.30 -22.18
N ALA A 71 -2.05 -3.39 -23.48
CA ALA A 71 -2.65 -2.49 -24.47
C ALA A 71 -3.87 -3.19 -25.09
N VAL A 72 -5.01 -2.49 -25.17
CA VAL A 72 -6.27 -3.05 -25.66
C VAL A 72 -6.89 -2.10 -26.70
N ASP A 73 -7.17 -2.63 -27.89
CA ASP A 73 -8.00 -2.00 -28.92
C ASP A 73 -9.24 -2.87 -29.15
N LEU A 74 -10.34 -2.49 -28.50
CA LEU A 74 -11.61 -3.22 -28.51
C LEU A 74 -12.30 -3.24 -29.89
N GLU A 75 -11.86 -2.41 -30.84
CA GLU A 75 -12.33 -2.42 -32.24
C GLU A 75 -11.50 -3.34 -33.14
N ALA A 76 -10.28 -3.69 -32.74
CA ALA A 76 -9.42 -4.65 -33.44
C ALA A 76 -9.62 -6.11 -32.98
N LEU A 77 -10.49 -6.35 -31.99
CA LEU A 77 -10.91 -7.69 -31.58
C LEU A 77 -11.81 -8.34 -32.65
N PRO A 78 -11.73 -9.67 -32.88
CA PRO A 78 -12.67 -10.38 -33.73
C PRO A 78 -14.13 -10.23 -33.24
N GLU A 79 -15.10 -10.10 -34.16
CA GLU A 79 -16.52 -9.86 -33.82
C GLU A 79 -17.16 -10.94 -32.91
N THR A 80 -16.57 -12.15 -32.85
CA THR A 80 -17.00 -13.22 -31.95
C THR A 80 -16.68 -12.93 -30.48
N VAL A 81 -15.73 -12.03 -30.19
CA VAL A 81 -15.32 -11.68 -28.83
C VAL A 81 -16.32 -10.72 -28.20
N HIS A 82 -16.87 -11.12 -27.06
CA HIS A 82 -17.81 -10.32 -26.28
C HIS A 82 -17.31 -10.04 -24.86
N ARG A 83 -16.23 -10.71 -24.44
CA ARG A 83 -15.60 -10.57 -23.13
C ARG A 83 -14.07 -10.62 -23.26
N VAL A 84 -13.38 -9.72 -22.57
CA VAL A 84 -11.93 -9.75 -22.33
C VAL A 84 -11.72 -9.84 -20.83
N THR A 85 -11.16 -10.95 -20.35
CA THR A 85 -10.93 -11.17 -18.91
C THR A 85 -9.46 -10.99 -18.60
N VAL A 86 -9.12 -9.99 -17.78
CA VAL A 86 -7.75 -9.77 -17.30
C VAL A 86 -7.47 -10.77 -16.18
N LEU A 87 -6.33 -11.45 -16.28
CA LEU A 87 -5.92 -12.48 -15.34
C LEU A 87 -4.55 -12.17 -14.75
N LEU A 88 -4.41 -12.40 -13.43
CA LEU A 88 -3.14 -12.35 -12.71
C LEU A 88 -2.87 -13.70 -12.07
N ALA A 89 -1.61 -14.14 -12.05
CA ALA A 89 -1.19 -15.36 -11.36
C ALA A 89 0.21 -15.21 -10.75
N LEU A 90 0.47 -15.92 -9.65
CA LEU A 90 1.79 -15.94 -9.04
C LEU A 90 2.74 -16.87 -9.83
N PRO A 91 4.01 -16.46 -10.09
CA PRO A 91 5.01 -17.31 -10.71
C PRO A 91 5.35 -18.54 -9.84
N VAL A 92 5.38 -19.73 -10.44
CA VAL A 92 5.68 -20.99 -9.74
C VAL A 92 7.16 -21.36 -9.92
N GLY A 93 7.81 -21.81 -8.85
CA GLY A 93 9.15 -22.41 -8.91
C GLY A 93 10.34 -21.45 -9.07
N VAL A 94 10.10 -20.13 -9.06
CA VAL A 94 11.13 -19.08 -9.27
C VAL A 94 11.54 -18.32 -8.00
N GLY A 95 10.97 -18.70 -6.85
CA GLY A 95 11.12 -17.97 -5.58
C GLY A 95 10.14 -16.79 -5.47
N GLY A 96 9.45 -16.68 -4.33
CA GLY A 96 8.42 -15.67 -4.11
C GLY A 96 7.22 -16.20 -3.33
N PRO A 97 6.19 -15.36 -3.12
CA PRO A 97 4.96 -15.75 -2.43
C PRO A 97 4.15 -16.76 -3.27
N THR A 98 3.56 -17.74 -2.60
CA THR A 98 2.75 -18.80 -3.23
C THR A 98 1.25 -18.53 -3.22
N ARG A 99 0.80 -17.50 -2.49
CA ARG A 99 -0.60 -17.08 -2.36
C ARG A 99 -0.71 -15.56 -2.24
N PHE A 100 -1.79 -14.97 -2.74
CA PHE A 100 -1.98 -13.52 -2.77
C PHE A 100 -2.16 -12.90 -1.37
N GLY A 101 -2.68 -13.65 -0.39
CA GLY A 101 -2.77 -13.20 1.02
C GLY A 101 -1.43 -12.97 1.72
N ALA A 102 -0.31 -13.33 1.09
CA ALA A 102 1.04 -13.00 1.55
C ALA A 102 1.64 -11.77 0.84
N THR A 103 0.81 -10.98 0.14
CA THR A 103 1.25 -9.85 -0.71
C THR A 103 0.32 -8.65 -0.54
N ALA A 104 0.81 -7.44 -0.85
CA ALA A 104 -0.06 -6.28 -0.95
C ALA A 104 -1.09 -6.48 -2.09
N ALA A 105 -2.36 -6.19 -1.80
CA ALA A 105 -3.48 -6.34 -2.72
C ALA A 105 -3.19 -5.66 -4.07
N PRO A 106 -3.25 -6.38 -5.22
CA PRO A 106 -2.94 -5.76 -6.49
C PRO A 106 -3.98 -4.71 -6.89
N PHE A 107 -3.49 -3.58 -7.38
CA PHE A 107 -4.28 -2.45 -7.88
C PHE A 107 -4.31 -2.45 -9.41
N ILE A 108 -5.46 -2.09 -9.98
CA ILE A 108 -5.67 -2.01 -11.42
C ILE A 108 -6.25 -0.64 -11.79
N ALA A 109 -5.70 -0.03 -12.83
CA ALA A 109 -6.26 1.16 -13.47
C ALA A 109 -6.49 0.88 -14.96
N VAL A 110 -7.71 1.14 -15.44
CA VAL A 110 -8.06 1.22 -16.86
C VAL A 110 -7.95 2.68 -17.26
N THR A 111 -7.08 2.99 -18.21
CA THR A 111 -6.79 4.37 -18.65
C THR A 111 -6.95 4.52 -20.16
N GLY A 112 -7.04 5.76 -20.61
CA GLY A 112 -6.79 6.11 -22.01
C GLY A 112 -5.31 6.05 -22.37
N LEU A 113 -5.04 6.17 -23.68
CA LEU A 113 -3.69 6.26 -24.23
C LEU A 113 -2.95 7.56 -23.85
N ASP A 114 -3.71 8.58 -23.45
CA ASP A 114 -3.26 9.84 -22.86
C ASP A 114 -2.92 9.72 -21.36
N GLY A 115 -3.18 8.56 -20.74
CA GLY A 115 -3.04 8.33 -19.31
C GLY A 115 -4.24 8.77 -18.47
N THR A 116 -5.31 9.30 -19.07
CA THR A 116 -6.52 9.68 -18.33
C THR A 116 -7.18 8.43 -17.75
N GLU A 117 -7.32 8.37 -16.42
CA GLU A 117 -7.96 7.22 -15.76
C GLU A 117 -9.48 7.19 -16.01
N ILE A 118 -9.97 6.00 -16.36
CA ILE A 118 -11.39 5.73 -16.67
C ILE A 118 -12.02 4.94 -15.52
N ALA A 119 -11.34 3.89 -15.05
CA ALA A 119 -11.79 3.11 -13.91
C ALA A 119 -10.63 2.53 -13.11
N THR A 120 -10.80 2.41 -11.79
CA THR A 120 -9.79 1.85 -10.87
C THR A 120 -10.40 0.74 -10.01
N PHE A 121 -9.60 -0.24 -9.59
CA PHE A 121 -10.04 -1.36 -8.75
C PHE A 121 -8.89 -1.96 -7.94
N THR A 122 -9.07 -2.11 -6.63
CA THR A 122 -8.15 -2.83 -5.73
C THR A 122 -8.67 -4.25 -5.45
N LEU A 123 -7.84 -5.27 -5.70
CA LEU A 123 -8.18 -6.67 -5.51
C LEU A 123 -8.07 -7.09 -4.03
N THR A 124 -9.06 -6.70 -3.23
CA THR A 124 -9.17 -7.04 -1.81
C THR A 124 -9.80 -8.42 -1.57
N GLY A 125 -9.58 -9.00 -0.39
CA GLY A 125 -10.21 -10.25 0.02
C GLY A 125 -9.61 -11.54 -0.57
N LEU A 126 -8.34 -11.51 -0.98
CA LEU A 126 -7.56 -12.69 -1.38
C LEU A 126 -6.76 -13.23 -0.19
N ASP A 127 -6.75 -14.54 0.01
CA ASP A 127 -5.92 -15.25 0.98
C ASP A 127 -5.14 -16.39 0.31
N ALA A 128 -5.77 -17.56 0.17
CA ALA A 128 -5.14 -18.80 -0.27
C ALA A 128 -4.91 -18.89 -1.79
N GLU A 129 -5.44 -17.92 -2.55
CA GLU A 129 -5.50 -17.97 -4.00
C GLU A 129 -4.16 -17.64 -4.65
N SER A 130 -3.84 -18.34 -5.74
CA SER A 130 -2.59 -18.19 -6.50
C SER A 130 -2.82 -17.66 -7.92
N ALA A 131 -4.07 -17.55 -8.35
CA ALA A 131 -4.50 -16.80 -9.52
C ALA A 131 -5.80 -16.03 -9.23
N VAL A 132 -6.07 -14.98 -10.01
CA VAL A 132 -7.28 -14.16 -9.88
C VAL A 132 -7.76 -13.66 -11.25
N SER A 133 -9.06 -13.83 -11.49
CA SER A 133 -9.81 -13.13 -12.53
C SER A 133 -10.08 -11.72 -12.01
N ALA A 134 -9.34 -10.77 -12.56
CA ALA A 134 -9.17 -9.45 -11.99
C ALA A 134 -10.33 -8.52 -12.38
N LEU A 135 -10.47 -8.25 -13.69
CA LEU A 135 -11.58 -7.48 -14.24
C LEU A 135 -12.01 -8.07 -15.59
N GLU A 136 -13.23 -7.72 -16.00
CA GLU A 136 -13.78 -8.04 -17.32
C GLU A 136 -14.08 -6.75 -18.08
N LEU A 137 -13.65 -6.68 -19.34
CA LEU A 137 -14.26 -5.79 -20.33
C LEU A 137 -15.30 -6.61 -21.09
N TYR A 138 -16.55 -6.16 -21.15
CA TYR A 138 -17.65 -6.93 -21.76
C TYR A 138 -18.57 -6.03 -22.58
N ARG A 139 -19.12 -6.59 -23.66
CA ARG A 139 -20.02 -5.87 -24.56
C ARG A 139 -21.48 -6.11 -24.17
N ARG A 140 -22.27 -5.05 -24.01
CA ARG A 140 -23.71 -5.11 -23.74
C ARG A 140 -24.44 -4.02 -24.52
N GLN A 141 -25.44 -4.42 -25.31
CA GLN A 141 -26.23 -3.50 -26.17
C GLN A 141 -25.34 -2.65 -27.10
N GLY A 142 -24.30 -3.25 -27.68
CA GLY A 142 -23.36 -2.59 -28.59
C GLY A 142 -22.21 -1.84 -27.91
N ALA A 143 -22.42 -1.31 -26.69
CA ALA A 143 -21.42 -0.59 -25.91
C ALA A 143 -20.50 -1.54 -25.11
N TRP A 144 -19.25 -1.13 -24.91
CA TRP A 144 -18.31 -1.82 -24.01
C TRP A 144 -18.39 -1.26 -22.60
N LYS A 145 -18.25 -2.15 -21.61
CA LYS A 145 -18.28 -1.84 -20.19
C LYS A 145 -17.14 -2.57 -19.48
N VAL A 146 -16.60 -1.99 -18.43
CA VAL A 146 -15.69 -2.66 -17.49
C VAL A 146 -16.50 -3.17 -16.28
N ARG A 147 -16.10 -4.30 -15.72
CA ARG A 147 -16.61 -4.87 -14.46
C ARG A 147 -15.44 -5.30 -13.57
N ALA A 148 -15.45 -4.87 -12.31
CA ALA A 148 -14.55 -5.39 -11.29
C ALA A 148 -15.01 -6.80 -10.88
N VAL A 149 -14.13 -7.81 -10.94
CA VAL A 149 -14.51 -9.23 -10.71
C VAL A 149 -13.87 -9.80 -9.45
N GLY A 150 -12.55 -9.66 -9.29
CA GLY A 150 -11.82 -10.10 -8.09
C GLY A 150 -12.10 -11.55 -7.66
N GLN A 151 -12.24 -12.48 -8.60
CA GLN A 151 -12.48 -13.89 -8.29
C GLN A 151 -11.14 -14.62 -8.24
N GLY A 152 -10.71 -14.98 -7.04
CA GLY A 152 -9.51 -15.78 -6.82
C GLY A 152 -9.74 -17.28 -7.07
N TYR A 153 -8.64 -18.00 -7.34
CA TYR A 153 -8.58 -19.44 -7.57
C TYR A 153 -7.43 -20.05 -6.75
N ALA A 154 -7.76 -21.03 -5.89
CA ALA A 154 -6.81 -21.66 -4.98
C ALA A 154 -5.87 -22.62 -5.72
N ALA A 155 -6.40 -23.40 -6.67
CA ALA A 155 -5.60 -24.25 -7.57
C ALA A 155 -5.02 -23.47 -8.77
N GLY A 156 -5.12 -22.14 -8.73
CA GLY A 156 -4.33 -21.23 -9.55
C GLY A 156 -4.76 -21.17 -11.02
N LEU A 157 -3.79 -20.91 -11.89
CA LEU A 157 -4.04 -20.57 -13.30
C LEU A 157 -4.75 -21.71 -14.08
N ALA A 158 -4.49 -22.96 -13.74
CA ALA A 158 -5.15 -24.11 -14.37
C ALA A 158 -6.65 -24.18 -14.03
N GLU A 159 -7.01 -23.91 -12.78
CA GLU A 159 -8.41 -23.87 -12.31
C GLU A 159 -9.17 -22.72 -12.97
N MET A 160 -8.57 -21.53 -12.99
CA MET A 160 -9.15 -20.33 -13.61
C MET A 160 -9.39 -20.49 -15.13
N LEU A 161 -8.47 -21.13 -15.84
CA LEU A 161 -8.64 -21.39 -17.27
C LEU A 161 -9.70 -22.48 -17.54
N ALA A 162 -9.81 -23.48 -16.65
CA ALA A 162 -10.85 -24.50 -16.74
C ALA A 162 -12.25 -23.93 -16.45
N ASP A 163 -12.40 -22.99 -15.52
CA ASP A 163 -13.65 -22.27 -15.22
C ASP A 163 -14.15 -21.46 -16.44
N GLN A 164 -13.22 -20.98 -17.28
CA GLN A 164 -13.51 -20.33 -18.57
C GLN A 164 -13.77 -21.32 -19.73
N GLY A 165 -13.89 -22.62 -19.43
CA GLY A 165 -14.22 -23.68 -20.40
C GLY A 165 -13.08 -24.14 -21.30
N LEU A 166 -11.83 -23.74 -21.01
CA LEU A 166 -10.68 -24.07 -21.86
C LEU A 166 -10.31 -25.57 -21.77
N ALA A 167 -10.37 -26.27 -22.90
CA ALA A 167 -9.78 -27.60 -23.04
C ALA A 167 -8.23 -27.52 -22.98
N GLY A 168 -7.59 -28.37 -22.17
CA GLY A 168 -6.13 -28.35 -21.99
C GLY A 168 -5.62 -27.24 -21.06
N ALA A 169 -6.46 -26.78 -20.12
CA ALA A 169 -6.13 -25.69 -19.20
C ALA A 169 -4.88 -25.94 -18.34
N ALA A 170 -4.62 -27.19 -17.93
CA ALA A 170 -3.46 -27.54 -17.13
C ALA A 170 -2.15 -27.47 -17.96
N GLU A 171 -2.18 -27.97 -19.19
CA GLU A 171 -1.08 -27.94 -20.14
C GLU A 171 -0.72 -26.51 -20.53
N LEU A 172 -1.73 -25.66 -20.79
CA LEU A 172 -1.50 -24.25 -21.08
C LEU A 172 -0.92 -23.52 -19.85
N ALA A 173 -1.52 -23.69 -18.66
CA ALA A 173 -1.01 -23.07 -17.43
C ALA A 173 0.45 -23.45 -17.14
N ALA A 174 0.82 -24.73 -17.36
CA ALA A 174 2.19 -25.19 -17.24
C ALA A 174 3.14 -24.52 -18.24
N SER A 175 2.75 -24.40 -19.51
CA SER A 175 3.58 -23.74 -20.54
C SER A 175 3.73 -22.22 -20.32
N ILE A 176 2.71 -21.56 -19.76
CA ILE A 176 2.77 -20.16 -19.31
C ILE A 176 3.84 -20.00 -18.21
N GLN A 177 3.78 -20.83 -17.17
CA GLN A 177 4.74 -20.80 -16.07
C GLN A 177 6.17 -21.13 -16.55
N GLU A 178 6.32 -22.10 -17.46
CA GLU A 178 7.62 -22.43 -18.06
C GLU A 178 8.18 -21.29 -18.94
N ALA A 179 7.33 -20.58 -19.69
CA ALA A 179 7.73 -19.39 -20.44
C ALA A 179 8.25 -18.27 -19.51
N VAL A 180 7.55 -18.04 -18.40
CA VAL A 180 7.95 -17.06 -17.36
C VAL A 180 9.28 -17.47 -16.69
N ALA A 181 9.44 -18.73 -16.30
CA ALA A 181 10.69 -19.24 -15.73
C ALA A 181 11.88 -19.11 -16.71
N ARG A 182 11.68 -19.40 -18.01
CA ARG A 182 12.69 -19.19 -19.08
C ARG A 182 12.95 -17.72 -19.40
N SER A 183 12.04 -16.82 -19.06
CA SER A 183 12.24 -15.36 -19.18
C SER A 183 13.13 -14.88 -18.03
N LEU A 184 12.76 -15.21 -16.80
CA LEU A 184 13.53 -14.89 -15.58
C LEU A 184 14.95 -15.46 -15.62
N ALA A 185 15.14 -16.71 -16.08
CA ALA A 185 16.47 -17.31 -16.23
C ALA A 185 17.38 -16.57 -17.24
N ARG A 186 16.81 -15.89 -18.25
CA ARG A 186 17.57 -15.06 -19.19
C ARG A 186 17.97 -13.71 -18.61
N SER A 187 17.13 -13.13 -17.74
CA SER A 187 17.40 -11.85 -17.07
C SER A 187 18.50 -11.92 -16.00
N VAL A 188 18.96 -13.13 -15.62
CA VAL A 188 19.99 -13.38 -14.59
C VAL A 188 21.35 -13.77 -15.20
N ALA A 189 21.47 -13.88 -16.52
CA ALA A 189 22.74 -14.23 -17.17
C ALA A 189 23.76 -13.07 -17.07
N PRO A 190 24.96 -13.27 -16.46
CA PRO A 190 25.99 -12.24 -16.45
C PRO A 190 26.53 -12.00 -17.87
N PRO A 191 26.94 -10.77 -18.22
CA PRO A 191 27.54 -10.50 -19.51
C PRO A 191 28.83 -11.31 -19.68
N PRO A 192 29.11 -11.86 -20.87
CA PRO A 192 30.36 -12.59 -21.10
C PRO A 192 31.56 -11.65 -20.86
N PRO A 193 32.65 -12.14 -20.24
CA PRO A 193 33.81 -11.31 -19.95
C PRO A 193 34.39 -10.79 -21.27
N ARG A 194 34.48 -9.46 -21.39
CA ARG A 194 35.18 -8.82 -22.52
C ARG A 194 36.67 -9.13 -22.39
N THR A 195 37.18 -9.99 -23.26
CA THR A 195 38.62 -10.18 -23.42
C THR A 195 39.25 -8.87 -23.92
N PRO A 196 40.30 -8.36 -23.27
CA PRO A 196 41.01 -7.18 -23.74
C PRO A 196 41.97 -7.59 -24.85
N GLU A 197 41.54 -7.53 -26.11
CA GLU A 197 42.42 -7.68 -27.26
C GLU A 197 42.39 -6.40 -28.10
N GLY A 198 43.55 -5.73 -28.15
CA GLY A 198 43.70 -4.39 -28.71
C GLY A 198 43.98 -4.37 -30.20
N ASP A 199 44.32 -3.18 -30.70
CA ASP A 199 44.70 -2.92 -32.08
C ASP A 199 45.65 -3.97 -32.68
N ARG A 200 45.22 -4.60 -33.79
CA ARG A 200 45.99 -4.61 -35.07
C ARG A 200 45.21 -5.20 -36.25
N VAL A 201 44.98 -4.33 -37.22
CA VAL A 201 45.33 -4.45 -38.65
C VAL A 201 45.34 -5.86 -39.29
N ARG A 202 44.55 -5.97 -40.36
CA ARG A 202 44.48 -7.06 -41.36
C ARG A 202 45.86 -7.54 -41.87
N GLN A 203 46.06 -8.85 -41.96
CA GLN A 203 46.73 -9.51 -43.11
C GLN A 203 46.35 -11.01 -43.18
N ALA A 204 46.73 -11.69 -44.27
CA ALA A 204 45.96 -12.81 -44.82
C ALA A 204 46.72 -14.15 -45.01
N SER A 205 45.94 -15.20 -45.28
CA SER A 205 46.25 -16.44 -46.02
C SER A 205 47.16 -17.53 -45.41
N GLY A 206 46.67 -18.78 -45.44
CA GLY A 206 47.45 -20.02 -45.26
C GLY A 206 46.61 -21.23 -44.81
N PRO A 207 46.34 -22.25 -45.66
CA PRO A 207 45.57 -23.45 -45.30
C PRO A 207 46.41 -24.75 -45.20
N SER A 208 46.06 -25.67 -44.28
CA SER A 208 46.50 -27.08 -44.28
C SER A 208 45.49 -28.01 -43.55
N ASP A 209 45.10 -29.09 -44.21
CA ASP A 209 44.25 -30.24 -43.77
C ASP A 209 45.11 -31.39 -43.15
N PRO A 210 44.60 -32.60 -42.79
CA PRO A 210 43.32 -32.99 -42.16
C PRO A 210 43.41 -34.13 -41.07
N GLY A 211 42.39 -34.21 -40.18
CA GLY A 211 41.84 -35.46 -39.57
C GLY A 211 42.65 -36.23 -38.49
N PRO A 212 42.08 -37.29 -37.86
CA PRO A 212 40.71 -37.86 -37.98
C PRO A 212 39.91 -37.91 -36.63
N ALA A 213 38.69 -38.46 -36.68
CA ALA A 213 37.70 -38.56 -35.59
C ALA A 213 37.58 -40.00 -34.99
N PRO A 214 36.47 -40.40 -34.29
CA PRO A 214 36.04 -40.01 -32.95
C PRO A 214 35.80 -41.22 -31.99
N ALA A 215 35.55 -40.99 -30.69
CA ALA A 215 35.00 -42.00 -29.76
C ALA A 215 34.10 -41.41 -28.66
N ALA A 216 33.13 -42.19 -28.19
CA ALA A 216 31.99 -41.79 -27.35
C ALA A 216 32.21 -42.04 -25.82
N PRO A 217 31.30 -41.60 -24.91
CA PRO A 217 31.59 -41.43 -23.48
C PRO A 217 31.15 -42.60 -22.56
N PRO A 218 31.65 -42.68 -21.31
CA PRO A 218 31.10 -43.54 -20.26
C PRO A 218 30.26 -42.80 -19.20
N GLN A 219 29.34 -43.54 -18.58
CA GLN A 219 28.41 -43.15 -17.50
C GLN A 219 29.01 -43.31 -16.07
N PRO A 220 28.35 -42.78 -15.01
CA PRO A 220 28.91 -42.73 -13.65
C PRO A 220 28.73 -44.03 -12.81
N PRO A 221 29.57 -44.26 -11.78
CA PRO A 221 29.46 -45.42 -10.88
C PRO A 221 28.57 -45.19 -9.64
N ALA A 222 28.09 -46.30 -9.06
CA ALA A 222 27.12 -46.35 -7.96
C ALA A 222 27.75 -46.56 -6.57
N ALA A 223 26.93 -46.41 -5.52
CA ALA A 223 27.32 -46.49 -4.10
C ALA A 223 27.24 -47.92 -3.51
N THR A 224 27.93 -48.14 -2.39
CA THR A 224 27.87 -49.37 -1.55
C THR A 224 27.61 -49.04 -0.06
N PRO A 225 26.93 -49.91 0.70
CA PRO A 225 26.50 -49.64 2.09
C PRO A 225 27.42 -50.25 3.16
N VAL A 226 27.33 -49.74 4.40
CA VAL A 226 28.07 -50.23 5.58
C VAL A 226 27.10 -50.61 6.72
N ARG A 227 27.45 -51.67 7.47
CA ARG A 227 26.73 -52.24 8.64
C ARG A 227 27.55 -52.03 9.92
N PRO A 228 26.90 -51.96 11.10
CA PRO A 228 27.49 -52.54 12.32
C PRO A 228 26.50 -53.29 13.24
N ALA A 229 27.08 -53.94 14.26
CA ALA A 229 26.44 -54.64 15.39
C ALA A 229 27.44 -54.64 16.58
N ALA A 230 27.12 -54.99 17.83
CA ALA A 230 25.89 -55.59 18.38
C ALA A 230 25.62 -55.09 19.83
N ASP A 231 24.47 -55.49 20.39
CA ASP A 231 24.03 -55.26 21.78
C ASP A 231 24.70 -56.26 22.77
N PRO A 232 24.71 -56.04 24.12
CA PRO A 232 23.57 -56.52 24.93
C PRO A 232 23.27 -55.77 26.27
N GLY A 233 22.01 -55.80 26.74
CA GLY A 233 21.66 -55.42 28.12
C GLY A 233 20.15 -55.37 28.46
N THR A 234 19.52 -56.52 28.74
CA THR A 234 18.06 -56.69 28.93
C THR A 234 17.48 -56.20 30.26
N ALA A 235 16.24 -55.65 30.24
CA ALA A 235 15.21 -55.92 31.26
C ALA A 235 13.75 -55.62 30.81
N SER A 236 12.87 -56.64 30.91
CA SER A 236 11.39 -56.62 31.05
C SER A 236 10.50 -55.73 30.15
N VAL A 237 9.63 -56.40 29.37
CA VAL A 237 8.46 -55.82 28.68
C VAL A 237 7.20 -55.93 29.55
N SER A 238 6.26 -54.98 29.43
CA SER A 238 4.86 -55.16 29.83
C SER A 238 3.94 -54.53 28.77
N ALA A 239 2.83 -55.20 28.48
CA ALA A 239 1.90 -54.91 27.38
C ALA A 239 0.70 -54.02 27.85
N PRO A 240 -0.17 -53.52 26.94
CA PRO A 240 -0.72 -52.17 27.07
C PRO A 240 -2.12 -52.06 27.68
N THR A 241 -2.49 -50.83 28.06
CA THR A 241 -3.87 -50.41 28.39
C THR A 241 -4.17 -49.07 27.69
N PRO A 242 -5.35 -48.86 27.08
CA PRO A 242 -5.61 -47.69 26.23
C PRO A 242 -6.28 -46.52 26.96
N GLY A 243 -6.01 -45.29 26.48
CA GLY A 243 -6.92 -44.14 26.63
C GLY A 243 -6.59 -43.14 27.74
N GLY A 244 -5.82 -42.10 27.39
CA GLY A 244 -5.70 -40.86 28.17
C GLY A 244 -5.28 -39.71 27.24
N PRO A 245 -5.80 -38.47 27.41
CA PRO A 245 -5.48 -37.37 26.51
C PRO A 245 -4.00 -36.97 26.62
N ILE A 246 -3.35 -36.76 25.48
CA ILE A 246 -1.93 -36.41 25.42
C ILE A 246 -1.74 -34.99 25.99
N ASN A 247 -0.91 -34.87 27.03
CA ASN A 247 -0.52 -33.60 27.61
C ASN A 247 0.76 -33.08 26.92
N TYR A 248 0.64 -31.96 26.21
CA TYR A 248 1.73 -31.33 25.44
C TYR A 248 2.62 -30.35 26.24
N ALA A 249 2.56 -30.38 27.58
CA ALA A 249 3.36 -29.51 28.43
C ALA A 249 4.87 -29.90 28.42
N HIS A 250 5.66 -29.22 27.59
CA HIS A 250 7.12 -29.35 27.61
C HIS A 250 7.74 -28.77 28.90
N PRO A 251 8.65 -29.48 29.61
CA PRO A 251 9.12 -29.09 30.96
C PRO A 251 10.01 -27.84 31.08
N ARG A 252 10.09 -26.99 30.05
CA ARG A 252 10.94 -25.78 30.02
C ARG A 252 10.25 -24.51 29.52
N ARG A 253 8.95 -24.52 29.30
CA ARG A 253 8.22 -23.27 29.01
C ARG A 253 7.93 -22.56 30.33
N GLN A 254 8.81 -21.64 30.73
CA GLN A 254 8.45 -20.65 31.74
C GLN A 254 7.27 -19.85 31.19
N HIS A 255 6.13 -19.90 31.86
CA HIS A 255 4.97 -19.12 31.49
C HIS A 255 5.28 -17.64 31.74
N ALA A 256 5.37 -16.85 30.67
CA ALA A 256 5.02 -15.44 30.77
C ALA A 256 3.62 -15.34 31.38
N ALA A 257 3.39 -14.33 32.23
CA ALA A 257 2.09 -14.13 32.85
C ALA A 257 1.00 -14.05 31.75
N PRO A 258 -0.19 -14.67 31.93
CA PRO A 258 -1.26 -14.50 30.96
C PRO A 258 -1.58 -13.01 30.80
N PRO A 259 -1.84 -12.53 29.57
CA PRO A 259 -2.16 -11.13 29.35
C PRO A 259 -3.36 -10.72 30.21
N THR A 260 -3.33 -9.50 30.73
CA THR A 260 -4.43 -8.94 31.51
C THR A 260 -5.72 -9.04 30.70
N PRO A 261 -6.82 -9.55 31.28
CA PRO A 261 -8.09 -9.67 30.55
C PRO A 261 -8.53 -8.29 30.04
N PRO A 262 -9.22 -8.23 28.89
CA PRO A 262 -9.68 -6.97 28.33
C PRO A 262 -10.55 -6.21 29.34
N PRO A 263 -10.43 -4.87 29.46
CA PRO A 263 -11.42 -4.07 30.14
C PRO A 263 -12.68 -4.10 29.27
N THR A 264 -13.59 -4.99 29.63
CA THR A 264 -14.84 -5.21 28.91
C THR A 264 -15.91 -4.24 29.40
N ALA A 265 -16.64 -3.62 28.48
CA ALA A 265 -17.81 -2.82 28.83
C ALA A 265 -18.81 -3.64 29.67
N PRO A 266 -19.34 -3.09 30.78
CA PRO A 266 -20.38 -3.78 31.54
C PRO A 266 -21.62 -4.01 30.65
N PRO A 267 -22.34 -5.14 30.81
CA PRO A 267 -23.48 -5.48 29.95
C PRO A 267 -24.55 -4.38 30.01
N ALA A 268 -24.93 -3.88 28.84
CA ALA A 268 -25.89 -2.79 28.72
C ALA A 268 -27.26 -3.16 29.29
N GLN A 269 -27.95 -2.20 29.90
CA GLN A 269 -29.34 -2.41 30.32
C GLN A 269 -30.24 -2.57 29.09
N PRO A 270 -31.32 -3.37 29.15
CA PRO A 270 -32.22 -3.57 28.01
C PRO A 270 -32.76 -2.22 27.47
N GLY A 271 -32.40 -1.89 26.23
CA GLY A 271 -32.79 -0.63 25.58
C GLY A 271 -31.78 0.52 25.72
N GLN A 272 -30.64 0.32 26.37
CA GLN A 272 -29.50 1.26 26.38
C GLN A 272 -28.34 0.69 25.54
N ALA A 273 -27.55 1.57 24.94
CA ALA A 273 -26.27 1.19 24.35
C ALA A 273 -25.25 0.87 25.45
N ALA A 274 -24.28 0.00 25.15
CA ALA A 274 -23.14 -0.20 26.04
C ALA A 274 -22.32 1.09 26.14
N GLN A 275 -21.74 1.36 27.31
CA GLN A 275 -20.78 2.47 27.43
C GLN A 275 -19.47 2.06 26.75
N PRO A 276 -18.92 2.86 25.81
CA PRO A 276 -17.64 2.58 25.20
C PRO A 276 -16.52 2.50 26.25
N VAL A 277 -15.54 1.63 26.01
CA VAL A 277 -14.35 1.49 26.87
C VAL A 277 -13.10 1.56 26.00
N ALA A 278 -12.10 2.32 26.44
CA ALA A 278 -10.85 2.46 25.70
C ALA A 278 -10.06 1.16 25.72
N GLY A 279 -9.66 0.71 24.53
CA GLY A 279 -9.12 -0.62 24.31
C GLY A 279 -10.13 -1.67 24.74
N ASP A 280 -11.31 -1.72 24.12
CA ASP A 280 -12.27 -2.84 24.25
C ASP A 280 -12.11 -3.89 23.13
N ALA A 281 -11.66 -3.47 21.95
CA ALA A 281 -11.37 -4.30 20.78
C ALA A 281 -10.45 -5.51 21.07
N THR A 282 -10.39 -6.46 20.13
CA THR A 282 -9.56 -7.67 20.24
C THR A 282 -8.07 -7.37 20.03
N GLY A 283 -7.20 -8.10 20.74
CA GLY A 283 -5.74 -7.97 20.64
C GLY A 283 -5.02 -8.57 21.85
N TRP A 284 -3.69 -8.65 21.78
CA TRP A 284 -2.81 -9.29 22.73
C TRP A 284 -2.16 -8.30 23.71
N SER A 285 -2.03 -7.04 23.31
CA SER A 285 -1.53 -5.92 24.12
C SER A 285 -2.55 -4.77 24.18
N MET A 286 -2.37 -3.81 25.10
CA MET A 286 -3.20 -2.59 25.09
C MET A 286 -2.97 -1.76 23.81
N ASP A 287 -1.73 -1.75 23.31
CA ASP A 287 -1.32 -1.02 22.12
C ASP A 287 -2.05 -1.51 20.86
N GLU A 288 -2.10 -2.84 20.66
CA GLU A 288 -2.84 -3.48 19.57
C GLU A 288 -4.34 -3.21 19.66
N ARG A 289 -4.90 -3.19 20.88
CA ARG A 289 -6.33 -3.04 21.11
C ARG A 289 -6.80 -1.60 20.86
N LEU A 290 -5.99 -0.61 21.23
CA LEU A 290 -6.25 0.79 20.86
C LEU A 290 -6.08 1.03 19.35
N TYR A 291 -5.07 0.43 18.73
CA TYR A 291 -4.90 0.48 17.26
C TYR A 291 -6.11 -0.12 16.52
N ASN A 292 -6.54 -1.32 16.92
CA ASN A 292 -7.69 -2.01 16.32
C ASN A 292 -9.01 -1.27 16.58
N GLN A 293 -9.17 -0.60 17.72
CA GLN A 293 -10.36 0.21 18.01
C GLN A 293 -10.41 1.47 17.13
N ILE A 294 -9.31 2.21 16.98
CA ILE A 294 -9.23 3.35 16.06
C ILE A 294 -9.54 2.91 14.61
N TRP A 295 -8.99 1.76 14.19
CA TRP A 295 -9.28 1.19 12.86
C TRP A 295 -10.76 0.84 12.70
N GLY A 296 -11.40 0.24 13.71
CA GLY A 296 -12.84 -0.03 13.72
C GLY A 296 -13.68 1.25 13.61
N MET A 297 -13.36 2.29 14.39
CA MET A 297 -14.02 3.59 14.32
C MET A 297 -13.89 4.24 12.93
N PHE A 298 -12.73 4.08 12.26
CA PHE A 298 -12.51 4.56 10.90
C PHE A 298 -13.42 3.82 9.89
N GLU A 299 -13.47 2.48 9.98
CA GLU A 299 -14.29 1.62 9.11
C GLU A 299 -15.80 1.89 9.30
N ASP A 300 -16.26 2.00 10.55
CA ASP A 300 -17.67 2.23 10.85
C ASP A 300 -18.13 3.65 10.46
N LEU A 301 -17.26 4.66 10.57
CA LEU A 301 -17.56 6.00 10.06
C LEU A 301 -17.66 6.00 8.52
N ALA A 302 -16.74 5.31 7.82
CA ALA A 302 -16.80 5.14 6.37
C ALA A 302 -18.12 4.46 5.94
N ARG A 303 -18.48 3.36 6.62
CA ARG A 303 -19.67 2.56 6.37
C ARG A 303 -20.96 3.33 6.65
N ALA A 304 -21.05 4.07 7.76
CA ALA A 304 -22.21 4.89 8.10
C ALA A 304 -22.46 6.00 7.08
N ALA A 305 -21.40 6.70 6.67
CA ALA A 305 -21.48 7.71 5.60
C ALA A 305 -21.89 7.09 4.25
N ALA A 306 -21.34 5.92 3.90
CA ALA A 306 -21.69 5.20 2.67
C ALA A 306 -23.17 4.79 2.64
N ALA A 307 -23.68 4.25 3.74
CA ALA A 307 -25.08 3.85 3.89
C ALA A 307 -26.03 5.05 3.78
N TYR A 308 -25.67 6.19 4.39
CA TYR A 308 -26.41 7.44 4.26
C TYR A 308 -26.45 7.95 2.81
N ARG A 309 -25.28 8.11 2.16
CA ARG A 309 -25.18 8.59 0.77
C ARG A 309 -25.99 7.69 -0.19
N SER A 310 -25.84 6.38 -0.06
CA SER A 310 -26.59 5.39 -0.85
C SER A 310 -28.11 5.46 -0.64
N ALA A 311 -28.56 5.79 0.58
CA ALA A 311 -29.98 5.96 0.87
C ALA A 311 -30.56 7.28 0.29
N VAL A 312 -29.76 8.34 0.24
CA VAL A 312 -30.10 9.60 -0.45
C VAL A 312 -30.21 9.37 -1.95
N ASP A 313 -29.19 8.75 -2.57
CA ASP A 313 -29.19 8.43 -4.01
C ASP A 313 -30.40 7.55 -4.40
N PHE A 314 -30.78 6.60 -3.53
CA PHE A 314 -31.98 5.79 -3.72
C PHE A 314 -33.27 6.61 -3.63
N ALA A 315 -33.36 7.56 -2.68
CA ALA A 315 -34.51 8.45 -2.55
C ALA A 315 -34.67 9.36 -3.77
N GLU A 316 -33.56 9.87 -4.33
CA GLU A 316 -33.55 10.68 -5.55
C GLU A 316 -33.94 9.84 -6.78
N SER A 317 -33.28 8.70 -7.01
CA SER A 317 -33.63 7.79 -8.11
C SER A 317 -35.09 7.34 -8.08
N ARG A 318 -35.65 7.14 -6.88
CA ARG A 318 -37.07 6.83 -6.71
C ARG A 318 -37.97 8.01 -7.09
N MET A 319 -37.62 9.23 -6.67
CA MET A 319 -38.36 10.44 -7.05
C MET A 319 -38.41 10.57 -8.57
N ASP A 320 -37.28 10.43 -9.25
CA ASP A 320 -37.19 10.55 -10.71
C ASP A 320 -38.06 9.49 -11.42
N GLN A 321 -38.04 8.24 -10.96
CA GLN A 321 -38.91 7.19 -11.48
C GLN A 321 -40.41 7.47 -11.27
N GLU A 322 -40.80 8.07 -10.13
CA GLU A 322 -42.19 8.46 -9.87
C GLU A 322 -42.59 9.68 -10.73
N LEU A 323 -41.67 10.62 -10.97
CA LEU A 323 -41.86 11.77 -11.87
C LEU A 323 -42.02 11.35 -13.34
N ASP A 324 -41.11 10.52 -13.87
CA ASP A 324 -41.17 10.01 -15.24
C ASP A 324 -42.46 9.22 -15.50
N ARG A 325 -42.87 8.38 -14.54
CA ARG A 325 -44.14 7.66 -14.61
C ARG A 325 -45.33 8.62 -14.64
N SER A 326 -45.31 9.69 -13.84
CA SER A 326 -46.37 10.72 -13.86
C SER A 326 -46.42 11.48 -15.18
N LEU A 327 -45.26 11.82 -15.76
CA LEU A 327 -45.13 12.48 -17.06
C LEU A 327 -45.49 11.58 -18.25
N SER A 328 -45.43 10.26 -18.09
CA SER A 328 -45.82 9.29 -19.13
C SER A 328 -47.32 9.35 -19.47
N ASP A 329 -48.20 9.70 -18.51
CA ASP A 329 -49.64 9.85 -18.74
C ASP A 329 -49.97 11.25 -19.31
N PRO A 330 -50.52 11.34 -20.54
CA PRO A 330 -50.91 12.62 -21.13
C PRO A 330 -51.88 13.45 -20.28
N ARG A 331 -52.70 12.81 -19.42
CA ARG A 331 -53.68 13.47 -18.55
C ARG A 331 -53.04 14.27 -17.42
N ASN A 332 -51.84 13.88 -16.99
CA ASN A 332 -51.11 14.54 -15.90
C ASN A 332 -50.20 15.69 -16.38
N ARG A 333 -50.11 15.93 -17.70
CA ARG A 333 -49.25 16.99 -18.27
C ARG A 333 -49.86 18.39 -18.19
N ILE A 334 -51.19 18.51 -18.09
CA ILE A 334 -51.90 19.80 -18.11
C ILE A 334 -53.00 19.77 -17.03
N GLY A 335 -52.64 20.16 -15.80
CA GLY A 335 -53.57 20.32 -14.67
C GLY A 335 -53.02 19.83 -13.32
N GLY A 336 -53.64 20.29 -12.22
CA GLY A 336 -53.20 20.05 -10.84
C GLY A 336 -53.24 18.61 -10.31
N ALA A 337 -53.44 17.61 -11.18
CA ALA A 337 -53.13 16.22 -10.86
C ALA A 337 -51.63 15.93 -11.00
N GLY A 338 -50.98 16.50 -12.04
CA GLY A 338 -49.53 16.40 -12.21
C GLY A 338 -48.78 17.10 -11.08
N ASP A 339 -49.21 18.29 -10.68
CA ASP A 339 -48.55 19.08 -9.62
C ASP A 339 -48.55 18.34 -8.28
N ARG A 340 -49.70 17.80 -7.85
CA ARG A 340 -49.82 16.95 -6.66
C ARG A 340 -48.92 15.71 -6.73
N ALA A 341 -48.84 15.04 -7.89
CA ALA A 341 -47.95 13.88 -8.04
C ALA A 341 -46.46 14.24 -7.87
N ARG A 342 -46.04 15.44 -8.30
CA ARG A 342 -44.66 15.92 -8.06
C ARG A 342 -44.43 16.32 -6.60
N GLU A 343 -45.42 16.92 -5.95
CA GLU A 343 -45.39 17.23 -4.52
C GLU A 343 -45.29 15.96 -3.67
N GLU A 344 -46.11 14.93 -3.96
CA GLU A 344 -46.07 13.63 -3.30
C GLU A 344 -44.72 12.91 -3.50
N ALA A 345 -44.16 12.92 -4.72
CA ALA A 345 -42.86 12.31 -4.99
C ALA A 345 -41.72 13.01 -4.22
N ARG A 346 -41.74 14.35 -4.15
CA ARG A 346 -40.79 15.13 -3.35
C ARG A 346 -40.94 14.87 -1.86
N ALA A 347 -42.17 14.85 -1.34
CA ALA A 347 -42.43 14.57 0.08
C ALA A 347 -41.89 13.18 0.50
N LYS A 348 -42.06 12.14 -0.33
CA LYS A 348 -41.49 10.80 -0.08
C LYS A 348 -39.97 10.80 -0.10
N ARG A 349 -39.34 11.51 -1.03
CA ARG A 349 -37.88 11.67 -1.05
C ARG A 349 -37.41 12.32 0.26
N ASP A 350 -38.06 13.40 0.66
CA ASP A 350 -37.70 14.16 1.86
C ASP A 350 -37.88 13.31 3.14
N GLU A 351 -38.94 12.49 3.21
CA GLU A 351 -39.16 11.50 4.28
C GLU A 351 -38.05 10.44 4.31
N LEU A 352 -37.68 9.85 3.17
CA LEU A 352 -36.61 8.85 3.08
C LEU A 352 -35.24 9.43 3.45
N THR A 353 -34.90 10.62 2.95
CA THR A 353 -33.66 11.33 3.28
C THR A 353 -33.60 11.72 4.75
N ALA A 354 -34.71 12.22 5.33
CA ALA A 354 -34.80 12.49 6.76
C ALA A 354 -34.59 11.21 7.59
N ARG A 355 -35.19 10.08 7.19
CA ARG A 355 -35.02 8.81 7.90
C ARG A 355 -33.61 8.24 7.77
N ALA A 356 -32.96 8.40 6.63
CA ALA A 356 -31.54 8.07 6.46
C ALA A 356 -30.66 8.95 7.37
N ARG A 357 -30.98 10.24 7.48
CA ARG A 357 -30.27 11.18 8.36
C ARG A 357 -30.39 10.82 9.84
N GLU A 358 -31.58 10.43 10.30
CA GLU A 358 -31.81 9.95 11.68
C GLU A 358 -30.99 8.70 12.05
N VAL A 359 -30.66 7.85 11.07
CA VAL A 359 -29.78 6.69 11.27
C VAL A 359 -28.33 7.17 11.38
N LEU A 360 -27.87 7.95 10.40
CA LEU A 360 -26.52 8.51 10.40
C LEU A 360 -26.21 9.30 11.69
N ASP A 361 -27.09 10.20 12.11
CA ASP A 361 -26.87 11.02 13.32
C ASP A 361 -26.78 10.17 14.60
N ARG A 362 -27.43 9.00 14.64
CA ARG A 362 -27.31 8.02 15.75
C ARG A 362 -25.95 7.34 15.73
N ASP A 363 -25.53 6.83 14.58
CA ASP A 363 -24.27 6.09 14.43
C ASP A 363 -23.08 7.04 14.69
N LEU A 364 -23.14 8.27 14.18
CA LEU A 364 -22.19 9.33 14.49
C LEU A 364 -22.18 9.73 15.98
N ALA A 365 -23.31 9.67 16.68
CA ALA A 365 -23.36 9.95 18.11
C ALA A 365 -22.71 8.83 18.94
N GLN A 366 -22.84 7.57 18.51
CA GLN A 366 -22.12 6.43 19.10
C GLN A 366 -20.61 6.57 18.90
N LEU A 367 -20.15 6.80 17.67
CA LEU A 367 -18.72 6.99 17.35
C LEU A 367 -18.10 8.18 18.08
N ALA A 368 -18.86 9.27 18.28
CA ALA A 368 -18.40 10.41 19.07
C ALA A 368 -18.32 10.12 20.58
N ALA A 369 -19.19 9.26 21.12
CA ALA A 369 -19.08 8.80 22.50
C ALA A 369 -17.87 7.87 22.69
N GLU A 370 -17.56 7.04 21.68
CA GLU A 370 -16.38 6.18 21.68
C GLU A 370 -15.08 7.00 21.60
N ALA A 371 -14.99 7.95 20.65
CA ALA A 371 -13.85 8.86 20.54
C ALA A 371 -13.56 9.63 21.85
N ALA A 372 -14.61 10.05 22.56
CA ALA A 372 -14.48 10.74 23.85
C ALA A 372 -13.89 9.88 24.98
N VAL A 373 -13.94 8.56 24.87
CA VAL A 373 -13.32 7.61 25.82
C VAL A 373 -11.94 7.16 25.33
N VAL A 374 -11.79 6.95 24.02
CA VAL A 374 -10.55 6.48 23.39
C VAL A 374 -9.46 7.54 23.40
N GLU A 375 -9.72 8.77 22.93
CA GLU A 375 -8.69 9.81 22.77
C GLU A 375 -7.90 10.11 24.07
N PRO A 376 -8.53 10.27 25.26
CA PRO A 376 -7.78 10.51 26.50
C PRO A 376 -6.93 9.32 26.98
N ALA A 377 -7.20 8.11 26.48
CA ALA A 377 -6.48 6.89 26.84
C ALA A 377 -5.33 6.55 25.87
N LEU A 378 -5.15 7.33 24.80
CA LEU A 378 -4.13 7.05 23.79
C LEU A 378 -2.70 7.23 24.32
N PRO A 379 -1.77 6.29 24.02
CA PRO A 379 -0.35 6.50 24.27
C PRO A 379 0.17 7.65 23.40
N ALA A 380 1.29 8.25 23.79
CA ALA A 380 1.90 9.39 23.10
C ALA A 380 2.07 9.17 21.57
N ALA A 381 2.31 7.94 21.12
CA ALA A 381 2.38 7.61 19.70
C ALA A 381 1.09 7.93 18.93
N TYR A 382 -0.08 7.66 19.52
CA TYR A 382 -1.41 7.85 18.92
C TYR A 382 -2.11 9.14 19.35
N ALA A 383 -1.67 9.77 20.43
CA ALA A 383 -2.34 10.93 21.02
C ALA A 383 -2.03 12.26 20.29
N GLY A 384 -2.98 13.19 20.25
CA GLY A 384 -2.76 14.57 19.79
C GLY A 384 -1.68 15.31 20.62
N TRP A 385 -1.07 16.38 20.10
CA TRP A 385 -0.06 17.16 20.85
C TRP A 385 -0.64 18.00 22.00
N ASP A 386 -1.96 18.14 22.03
CA ASP A 386 -2.77 18.70 23.10
C ASP A 386 -3.09 17.69 24.23
N ASN A 387 -2.91 16.40 23.97
CA ASN A 387 -3.23 15.36 24.93
C ASN A 387 -2.32 15.43 26.19
N PRO A 388 -2.88 15.33 27.41
CA PRO A 388 -2.11 15.37 28.65
C PRO A 388 -0.95 14.37 28.75
N VAL A 389 -0.99 13.24 28.04
CA VAL A 389 0.05 12.19 28.05
C VAL A 389 1.46 12.74 27.83
N TRP A 390 1.60 13.80 27.01
CA TRP A 390 2.90 14.42 26.72
C TRP A 390 3.59 15.06 27.93
N HIS A 391 2.84 15.50 28.95
CA HIS A 391 3.40 16.12 30.16
C HIS A 391 4.12 15.12 31.07
N ALA A 392 3.78 13.83 30.95
CA ALA A 392 4.39 12.74 31.70
C ALA A 392 5.09 11.73 30.76
N HIS A 393 5.37 12.14 29.52
CA HIS A 393 5.91 11.26 28.49
C HIS A 393 7.24 10.63 28.94
N ARG A 394 7.39 9.34 28.65
CA ARG A 394 8.63 8.61 28.83
C ARG A 394 8.96 7.95 27.50
N ILE A 395 10.21 8.11 27.07
CA ILE A 395 10.70 7.42 25.88
C ILE A 395 10.52 5.91 26.10
N PRO A 396 9.83 5.18 25.21
CA PRO A 396 9.52 3.78 25.41
C PRO A 396 10.78 2.91 25.25
N MET A 397 10.72 1.68 25.76
CA MET A 397 11.79 0.68 25.60
C MET A 397 11.52 -0.29 24.44
N GLU A 398 10.32 -0.26 23.89
CA GLU A 398 9.86 -1.08 22.75
C GLU A 398 9.20 -0.15 21.73
N LEU A 399 9.31 -0.47 20.45
CA LEU A 399 8.68 0.31 19.38
C LEU A 399 7.15 0.12 19.40
N PRO A 400 6.33 1.19 19.48
CA PRO A 400 4.88 1.06 19.40
C PRO A 400 4.44 0.64 18.00
N MET A 401 3.25 0.04 17.88
CA MET A 401 2.78 -0.55 16.62
C MET A 401 2.52 0.45 15.49
N ALA A 402 2.29 1.72 15.82
CA ALA A 402 1.96 2.77 14.85
C ALA A 402 2.31 4.18 15.33
N LEU A 403 1.98 5.18 14.51
CA LEU A 403 2.18 6.61 14.76
C LEU A 403 1.01 7.43 14.22
N ARG A 404 0.51 8.42 14.97
CA ARG A 404 -0.44 9.42 14.44
C ARG A 404 0.28 10.43 13.55
N LEU A 405 -0.18 10.54 12.30
CA LEU A 405 0.23 11.59 11.36
C LEU A 405 -0.74 12.78 11.33
N GLY A 406 -1.89 12.71 11.98
CA GLY A 406 -2.89 13.78 11.94
C GLY A 406 -4.26 13.18 12.16
N ASP A 407 -5.30 13.89 11.72
CA ASP A 407 -6.68 13.48 11.88
C ASP A 407 -7.41 13.39 10.54
N LEU A 408 -8.40 12.50 10.47
CA LEU A 408 -9.32 12.34 9.35
C LEU A 408 -10.73 12.71 9.80
N HIS A 409 -11.47 13.42 8.96
CA HIS A 409 -12.92 13.57 9.12
C HIS A 409 -13.65 13.53 7.77
N LEU A 410 -14.95 13.26 7.83
CA LEU A 410 -15.87 13.36 6.70
C LEU A 410 -16.74 14.63 6.79
N PRO A 411 -17.26 15.16 5.67
CA PRO A 411 -18.07 16.38 5.66
C PRO A 411 -19.39 16.24 6.43
N GLU A 412 -19.91 15.03 6.59
CA GLU A 412 -21.11 14.72 7.39
C GLU A 412 -20.97 15.17 8.85
N ARG A 413 -19.75 15.12 9.43
CA ARG A 413 -19.46 15.54 10.81
C ARG A 413 -17.98 15.88 11.00
N THR A 414 -17.60 17.10 10.66
CA THR A 414 -16.23 17.63 10.84
C THR A 414 -15.73 17.61 12.30
N GLY A 415 -16.64 17.66 13.28
CA GLY A 415 -16.31 17.54 14.70
C GLY A 415 -16.04 16.13 15.22
N LEU A 416 -16.12 15.09 14.36
CA LEU A 416 -15.71 13.72 14.68
C LEU A 416 -14.41 13.42 13.93
N ARG A 417 -13.29 13.47 14.65
CA ARG A 417 -11.94 13.26 14.12
C ARG A 417 -11.43 11.88 14.49
N ILE A 418 -10.92 11.17 13.49
CA ILE A 418 -10.32 9.84 13.64
C ILE A 418 -8.80 9.95 13.43
N PRO A 419 -7.95 9.49 14.35
CA PRO A 419 -6.50 9.52 14.17
C PRO A 419 -6.03 8.80 12.89
N LEU A 420 -5.31 9.49 12.01
CA LEU A 420 -4.58 8.86 10.90
C LEU A 420 -3.36 8.14 11.46
N LEU A 421 -3.42 6.81 11.62
CA LEU A 421 -2.32 6.00 12.09
C LEU A 421 -1.55 5.33 10.93
N VAL A 422 -0.22 5.39 10.97
CA VAL A 422 0.67 4.60 10.09
C VAL A 422 1.50 3.61 10.91
N ARG A 423 1.78 2.43 10.35
CA ARG A 423 2.56 1.38 11.03
C ARG A 423 4.01 1.81 11.26
N LEU A 424 4.61 1.27 12.32
CA LEU A 424 6.06 1.37 12.59
C LEU A 424 6.73 -0.02 12.52
N PRO A 425 7.98 -0.13 12.04
CA PRO A 425 8.74 0.93 11.34
C PRO A 425 8.03 1.38 10.05
N LEU A 426 8.35 2.58 9.57
CA LEU A 426 7.65 3.19 8.44
C LEU A 426 7.84 2.35 7.16
N GLU A 427 6.75 1.89 6.54
CA GLU A 427 6.81 1.14 5.27
C GLU A 427 7.05 2.06 4.07
N ARG A 428 6.76 3.35 4.21
CA ARG A 428 6.90 4.38 3.16
C ARG A 428 7.38 5.68 3.79
N GLY A 429 8.17 6.44 3.02
CA GLY A 429 8.44 7.83 3.34
C GLY A 429 7.19 8.71 3.20
N MET A 430 7.32 9.98 3.57
CA MET A 430 6.26 10.98 3.56
C MET A 430 6.60 12.14 2.62
N TRP A 431 5.57 12.75 2.06
CA TRP A 431 5.64 13.99 1.27
C TRP A 431 4.69 15.01 1.89
N VAL A 432 5.22 16.10 2.43
CA VAL A 432 4.43 17.26 2.85
C VAL A 432 4.33 18.22 1.67
N ASP A 433 3.14 18.29 1.10
CA ASP A 433 2.88 19.09 -0.10
C ASP A 433 2.84 20.58 0.25
N SER A 434 3.90 21.31 -0.11
CA SER A 434 3.99 22.75 0.12
C SER A 434 3.42 23.60 -1.03
N GLY A 435 2.89 22.95 -2.07
CA GLY A 435 2.24 23.62 -3.20
C GLY A 435 0.80 24.01 -2.95
N ARG A 436 0.26 24.88 -3.82
CA ARG A 436 -1.14 25.32 -3.75
C ARG A 436 -2.07 24.18 -4.19
N THR A 437 -2.58 23.42 -3.23
CA THR A 437 -3.58 22.39 -3.50
C THR A 437 -4.93 23.01 -3.89
N ALA A 438 -5.84 22.21 -4.46
CA ALA A 438 -7.19 22.66 -4.83
C ALA A 438 -8.12 22.95 -3.63
N SER A 439 -7.64 22.77 -2.38
CA SER A 439 -8.37 23.08 -1.15
C SER A 439 -8.60 24.58 -1.00
N GLU A 440 -9.81 24.97 -0.60
CA GLU A 440 -10.13 26.36 -0.21
C GLU A 440 -9.19 26.89 0.88
N ALA A 441 -8.75 26.02 1.80
CA ALA A 441 -7.82 26.39 2.86
C ALA A 441 -6.43 26.75 2.32
N ALA A 442 -5.93 26.02 1.32
CA ALA A 442 -4.65 26.29 0.67
C ALA A 442 -4.73 27.53 -0.24
N ALA A 443 -5.84 27.71 -0.97
CA ALA A 443 -6.04 28.82 -1.90
C ALA A 443 -6.02 30.21 -1.24
N LEU A 444 -6.41 30.30 0.04
CA LEU A 444 -6.43 31.53 0.84
C LEU A 444 -5.09 31.87 1.51
N ILE A 445 -4.08 30.99 1.42
CA ILE A 445 -2.80 31.13 2.10
C ILE A 445 -1.70 31.49 1.09
N ASP A 446 -0.84 32.42 1.49
CA ASP A 446 0.33 32.79 0.70
C ASP A 446 1.38 31.66 0.65
N SER A 447 2.09 31.53 -0.47
CA SER A 447 3.02 30.41 -0.71
C SER A 447 4.13 30.32 0.33
N ASP A 448 4.67 31.44 0.80
CA ASP A 448 5.78 31.43 1.77
C ASP A 448 5.28 30.97 3.16
N ARG A 449 4.02 31.25 3.47
CA ARG A 449 3.35 30.74 4.66
C ARG A 449 3.03 29.25 4.53
N LEU A 450 2.64 28.79 3.35
CA LEU A 450 2.33 27.38 3.09
C LEU A 450 3.59 26.50 3.19
N ARG A 451 4.71 26.93 2.59
CA ARG A 451 6.03 26.28 2.73
C ARG A 451 6.49 26.25 4.19
N ARG A 452 6.27 27.33 4.96
CA ARG A 452 6.57 27.35 6.40
C ARG A 452 5.74 26.33 7.18
N LEU A 453 4.42 26.29 6.98
CA LEU A 453 3.53 25.32 7.63
C LEU A 453 3.89 23.87 7.25
N ALA A 454 4.36 23.63 6.03
CA ALA A 454 4.81 22.31 5.59
C ALA A 454 6.08 21.87 6.34
N MET A 455 7.02 22.80 6.55
CA MET A 455 8.20 22.52 7.35
C MET A 455 7.88 22.37 8.86
N GLU A 456 6.98 23.17 9.41
CA GLU A 456 6.48 23.02 10.78
C GLU A 456 5.82 21.64 10.98
N THR A 457 5.00 21.20 10.02
CA THR A 457 4.39 19.86 9.98
C THR A 457 5.46 18.76 9.96
N ALA A 458 6.47 18.87 9.08
CA ALA A 458 7.58 17.92 9.02
C ALA A 458 8.38 17.85 10.33
N VAL A 459 8.61 18.99 10.98
CA VAL A 459 9.28 19.06 12.30
C VAL A 459 8.45 18.37 13.39
N LEU A 460 7.12 18.50 13.38
CA LEU A 460 6.25 17.78 14.31
C LEU A 460 6.28 16.26 14.08
N HIS A 461 6.36 15.78 12.83
CA HIS A 461 6.53 14.34 12.56
C HIS A 461 7.90 13.82 12.99
N ALA A 462 8.98 14.54 12.66
CA ALA A 462 10.33 14.17 13.09
C ALA A 462 10.46 14.15 14.62
N ALA A 463 9.92 15.15 15.32
CA ALA A 463 9.90 15.20 16.78
C ALA A 463 9.07 14.08 17.42
N ARG A 464 7.93 13.72 16.80
CA ARG A 464 7.10 12.60 17.27
C ARG A 464 7.83 11.26 17.10
N LEU A 465 8.43 11.00 15.93
CA LEU A 465 9.25 9.81 15.68
C LEU A 465 10.40 9.69 16.70
N LEU A 466 11.16 10.78 16.88
CA LEU A 466 12.22 10.88 17.90
C LEU A 466 11.74 10.57 19.33
N ALA A 467 10.48 10.86 19.65
CA ALA A 467 9.91 10.67 20.98
C ALA A 467 9.34 9.26 21.23
N VAL A 468 9.02 8.49 20.19
CA VAL A 468 8.37 7.17 20.30
C VAL A 468 9.29 5.99 19.98
N TYR A 469 10.46 6.24 19.39
CA TYR A 469 11.48 5.21 19.22
C TYR A 469 12.32 5.04 20.49
N PRO A 470 12.84 3.83 20.79
CA PRO A 470 13.72 3.62 21.92
C PRO A 470 15.01 4.47 21.87
N PRO A 471 15.64 4.77 23.03
CA PRO A 471 16.76 5.70 23.09
C PRO A 471 17.94 5.30 22.20
N GLY A 472 18.12 6.06 21.11
CA GLY A 472 19.21 5.85 20.16
C GLY A 472 18.88 4.94 18.98
N GLU A 473 17.70 4.30 18.93
CA GLU A 473 17.29 3.46 17.81
C GLU A 473 16.73 4.25 16.61
N PHE A 474 16.62 5.57 16.74
CA PHE A 474 16.19 6.47 15.67
C PHE A 474 17.06 7.72 15.59
N SER A 475 17.46 8.12 14.39
CA SER A 475 18.22 9.35 14.13
C SER A 475 17.59 10.18 13.00
N VAL A 476 17.89 11.49 12.96
CA VAL A 476 17.31 12.43 11.99
C VAL A 476 18.42 13.25 11.33
N HIS A 477 18.45 13.21 10.00
CA HIS A 477 19.27 14.05 9.14
C HIS A 477 18.38 15.08 8.45
N VAL A 478 18.92 16.27 8.16
CA VAL A 478 18.19 17.35 7.49
C VAL A 478 19.04 17.87 6.33
N ILE A 479 18.41 18.06 5.17
CA ILE A 479 18.94 18.79 4.02
C ILE A 479 18.09 20.07 3.87
N ASP A 480 18.75 21.23 3.92
CA ASP A 480 18.14 22.55 3.75
C ASP A 480 19.12 23.46 2.99
N PRO A 481 19.22 23.31 1.64
CA PRO A 481 20.34 23.84 0.87
C PRO A 481 20.44 25.37 0.89
N ALA A 482 19.32 26.08 0.85
CA ALA A 482 19.26 27.54 0.98
C ALA A 482 19.20 28.05 2.43
N GLY A 483 19.01 27.18 3.43
CA GLY A 483 18.75 27.59 4.82
C GLY A 483 17.35 28.19 5.03
N SER A 484 16.40 27.93 4.13
CA SER A 484 15.06 28.55 4.14
C SER A 484 14.18 28.01 5.28
N ALA A 485 14.49 26.82 5.81
CA ALA A 485 13.80 26.20 6.93
C ALA A 485 14.41 26.51 8.31
N ALA A 486 15.44 27.36 8.41
CA ALA A 486 16.16 27.63 9.65
C ALA A 486 15.25 28.04 10.84
N GLY A 487 14.16 28.78 10.58
CA GLY A 487 13.16 29.15 11.59
C GLY A 487 12.37 27.94 12.11
N PRO A 488 11.58 27.25 11.27
CA PRO A 488 10.87 26.02 11.63
C PRO A 488 11.75 24.91 12.23
N LEU A 489 13.01 24.79 11.78
CA LEU A 489 13.96 23.79 12.28
C LEU A 489 14.53 24.06 13.68
N ALA A 490 14.42 25.29 14.19
CA ALA A 490 15.04 25.69 15.46
C ALA A 490 14.77 24.72 16.63
N PRO A 491 13.55 24.17 16.87
CA PRO A 491 13.33 23.21 17.95
C PRO A 491 14.19 21.94 17.87
N LEU A 492 14.47 21.43 16.65
CA LEU A 492 15.32 20.25 16.46
C LEU A 492 16.81 20.59 16.56
N VAL A 493 17.20 21.77 16.08
CA VAL A 493 18.60 22.25 16.12
C VAL A 493 19.01 22.59 17.55
N ASP A 494 18.21 23.41 18.24
CA ASP A 494 18.52 23.94 19.59
C ASP A 494 18.49 22.85 20.68
N SER A 495 17.68 21.80 20.49
CA SER A 495 17.64 20.63 21.40
C SER A 495 18.78 19.63 21.17
N GLY A 496 19.52 19.75 20.07
CA GLY A 496 20.62 18.86 19.70
C GLY A 496 20.18 17.43 19.36
N VAL A 497 18.94 17.22 18.87
CA VAL A 497 18.41 15.89 18.52
C VAL A 497 18.78 15.41 17.12
N LEU A 498 19.27 16.29 16.25
CA LEU A 498 19.70 15.91 14.90
C LEU A 498 21.03 15.16 14.94
N ALA A 499 21.23 14.24 13.99
CA ALA A 499 22.49 13.50 13.83
C ALA A 499 23.67 14.38 13.38
N GLY A 500 23.37 15.59 12.89
CA GLY A 500 24.32 16.63 12.53
C GLY A 500 23.58 17.95 12.23
N PRO A 501 24.30 19.05 11.97
CA PRO A 501 23.67 20.29 11.53
C PRO A 501 22.95 20.09 10.18
N PRO A 502 21.87 20.85 9.89
CA PRO A 502 21.23 20.83 8.58
C PRO A 502 22.23 21.07 7.45
N ALA A 503 22.19 20.20 6.44
CA ALA A 503 23.12 20.22 5.33
C ALA A 503 22.76 21.36 4.35
N ALA A 504 23.58 22.41 4.39
CA ALA A 504 23.48 23.58 3.52
C ALA A 504 24.34 23.45 2.26
N GLY A 505 23.85 24.02 1.15
CA GLY A 505 24.48 24.02 -0.16
C GLY A 505 24.69 22.64 -0.82
N PRO A 506 25.09 22.59 -2.10
CA PRO A 506 25.21 21.34 -2.87
C PRO A 506 26.21 20.33 -2.28
N GLN A 507 27.27 20.80 -1.63
CA GLN A 507 28.25 19.92 -0.98
C GLN A 507 27.67 19.23 0.26
N GLY A 508 26.82 19.93 1.03
CA GLY A 508 26.10 19.33 2.16
C GLY A 508 25.13 18.25 1.68
N VAL A 509 24.32 18.57 0.67
CA VAL A 509 23.39 17.64 -0.01
C VAL A 509 24.11 16.36 -0.43
N ALA A 510 25.18 16.49 -1.22
CA ALA A 510 25.94 15.36 -1.73
C ALA A 510 26.58 14.52 -0.61
N SER A 511 27.05 15.15 0.47
CA SER A 511 27.66 14.46 1.61
C SER A 511 26.65 13.60 2.37
N VAL A 512 25.47 14.14 2.71
CA VAL A 512 24.42 13.41 3.44
C VAL A 512 23.86 12.28 2.59
N LEU A 513 23.55 12.53 1.32
CA LEU A 513 23.06 11.48 0.42
C LEU A 513 24.10 10.38 0.21
N ALA A 514 25.38 10.70 0.02
CA ALA A 514 26.44 9.69 -0.12
C ALA A 514 26.69 8.87 1.15
N HIS A 515 26.48 9.46 2.34
CA HIS A 515 26.53 8.74 3.61
C HIS A 515 25.37 7.73 3.71
N LEU A 516 24.14 8.18 3.47
CA LEU A 516 22.94 7.34 3.58
C LEU A 516 22.89 6.25 2.51
N THR A 517 23.24 6.56 1.24
CA THR A 517 23.33 5.54 0.18
C THR A 517 24.31 4.43 0.57
N ARG A 518 25.49 4.79 1.10
CA ARG A 518 26.48 3.80 1.56
C ARG A 518 25.97 2.94 2.72
N ARG A 519 25.22 3.53 3.66
CA ARG A 519 24.57 2.75 4.75
C ARG A 519 23.59 1.73 4.15
N VAL A 520 22.73 2.16 3.23
CA VAL A 520 21.76 1.26 2.55
C VAL A 520 22.48 0.13 1.83
N ASP A 521 23.48 0.42 1.00
CA ASP A 521 24.30 -0.58 0.30
C ASP A 521 24.89 -1.63 1.26
N LEU A 522 25.54 -1.18 2.34
CA LEU A 522 26.20 -2.07 3.32
C LEU A 522 25.20 -2.95 4.07
N VAL A 523 24.09 -2.38 4.56
CA VAL A 523 23.07 -3.15 5.30
C VAL A 523 22.36 -4.13 4.36
N GLN A 524 22.01 -3.71 3.14
CA GLN A 524 21.42 -4.61 2.15
C GLN A 524 22.36 -5.77 1.79
N MET A 525 23.65 -5.50 1.58
CA MET A 525 24.65 -6.55 1.33
C MET A 525 24.74 -7.54 2.49
N ALA A 526 24.79 -7.06 3.74
CA ALA A 526 24.84 -7.91 4.92
C ALA A 526 23.57 -8.76 5.09
N VAL A 527 22.39 -8.17 4.90
CA VAL A 527 21.09 -8.89 4.96
C VAL A 527 21.00 -9.95 3.87
N ARG A 528 21.32 -9.60 2.61
CA ARG A 528 21.30 -10.55 1.47
C ARG A 528 22.33 -11.69 1.63
N ALA A 529 23.44 -11.44 2.30
CA ALA A 529 24.46 -12.45 2.60
C ALA A 529 24.17 -13.28 3.87
N GLY A 530 23.15 -12.94 4.66
CA GLY A 530 22.90 -13.54 5.97
C GLY A 530 24.01 -13.24 7.01
N ALA A 531 24.73 -12.13 6.82
CA ALA A 531 25.97 -11.79 7.51
C ALA A 531 25.84 -10.47 8.29
N ALA A 532 24.72 -10.26 9.00
CA ALA A 532 24.47 -9.04 9.79
C ALA A 532 25.58 -8.76 10.83
N ASP A 533 26.12 -9.80 11.46
CA ASP A 533 27.25 -9.71 12.41
C ASP A 533 28.58 -9.27 11.76
N SER A 534 28.64 -9.15 10.43
CA SER A 534 29.80 -8.68 9.67
C SER A 534 29.71 -7.20 9.27
N LEU A 535 28.68 -6.47 9.73
CA LEU A 535 28.61 -5.03 9.56
C LEU A 535 29.75 -4.32 10.31
N PRO A 536 30.25 -3.17 9.82
CA PRO A 536 31.25 -2.38 10.53
C PRO A 536 30.76 -2.02 11.94
N PRO A 537 31.58 -2.16 13.01
CA PRO A 537 31.15 -1.94 14.39
C PRO A 537 30.83 -0.47 14.72
N ASP A 538 31.21 0.45 13.83
CA ASP A 538 30.93 1.88 13.85
C ASP A 538 29.68 2.27 13.01
N LEU A 539 29.04 1.32 12.33
CA LEU A 539 27.84 1.58 11.54
C LEU A 539 26.59 1.66 12.43
N ASP A 540 25.91 2.81 12.42
CA ASP A 540 24.62 2.95 13.11
C ASP A 540 23.52 2.14 12.38
N THR A 541 23.13 1.03 13.00
CA THR A 541 22.04 0.16 12.57
C THR A 541 20.66 0.67 12.99
N GLY A 542 20.59 1.76 13.77
CA GLY A 542 19.33 2.44 14.07
C GLY A 542 18.61 2.93 12.82
N GLU A 543 17.30 3.09 12.93
CA GLU A 543 16.43 3.65 11.91
C GLU A 543 16.76 5.14 11.70
N GLN A 544 16.66 5.62 10.47
CA GLN A 544 17.10 6.98 10.12
C GLN A 544 16.05 7.70 9.28
N LEU A 545 15.77 8.96 9.60
CA LEU A 545 14.91 9.83 8.82
C LEU A 545 15.74 10.91 8.12
N LEU A 546 15.63 11.00 6.81
CA LEU A 546 16.12 12.14 6.03
C LEU A 546 14.98 13.11 5.78
N VAL A 547 15.04 14.30 6.40
CA VAL A 547 14.16 15.42 6.06
C VAL A 547 14.79 16.22 4.92
N VAL A 548 14.06 16.40 3.82
CA VAL A 548 14.50 17.17 2.66
C VAL A 548 13.60 18.39 2.48
N ASN A 549 14.15 19.58 2.70
CA ASN A 549 13.53 20.85 2.38
C ASN A 549 14.05 21.41 1.04
N ASP A 550 13.32 22.38 0.48
CA ASP A 550 13.75 23.24 -0.63
C ASP A 550 14.09 22.48 -1.93
N PHE A 551 13.67 21.22 -2.06
CA PHE A 551 13.79 20.49 -3.31
C PHE A 551 12.97 21.20 -4.40
N PRO A 552 13.54 21.50 -5.59
CA PRO A 552 14.79 20.93 -6.14
C PRO A 552 16.06 21.79 -5.98
N HIS A 553 16.01 22.92 -5.27
CA HIS A 553 17.15 23.81 -5.12
C HIS A 553 18.35 23.12 -4.44
N GLY A 554 19.54 23.26 -5.03
CA GLY A 554 20.77 22.64 -4.51
C GLY A 554 20.96 21.15 -4.85
N PHE A 555 20.03 20.52 -5.58
CA PHE A 555 20.14 19.13 -6.05
C PHE A 555 20.65 19.06 -7.49
N ASP A 556 21.70 18.26 -7.74
CA ASP A 556 22.14 17.86 -9.08
C ASP A 556 21.53 16.51 -9.49
N ASP A 557 21.70 16.10 -10.76
CA ASP A 557 21.14 14.84 -11.29
C ASP A 557 21.57 13.61 -10.49
N ARG A 558 22.77 13.65 -9.89
CA ARG A 558 23.29 12.59 -9.03
C ARG A 558 22.55 12.58 -7.69
N ALA A 559 22.37 13.72 -7.05
CA ALA A 559 21.61 13.86 -5.82
C ALA A 559 20.15 13.42 -6.01
N VAL A 560 19.52 13.80 -7.14
CA VAL A 560 18.19 13.31 -7.53
C VAL A 560 18.16 11.78 -7.67
N THR A 561 19.16 11.20 -8.33
CA THR A 561 19.26 9.73 -8.49
C THR A 561 19.44 9.02 -7.15
N GLN A 562 20.27 9.57 -6.25
CA GLN A 562 20.48 9.03 -4.90
C GLN A 562 19.23 9.17 -4.04
N LEU A 563 18.51 10.29 -4.13
CA LEU A 563 17.25 10.51 -3.41
C LEU A 563 16.17 9.49 -3.80
N ARG A 564 16.06 9.19 -5.10
CA ARG A 564 15.18 8.12 -5.61
C ARG A 564 15.58 6.75 -5.07
N TYR A 565 16.86 6.41 -5.16
CA TYR A 565 17.37 5.14 -4.61
C TYR A 565 17.06 5.02 -3.10
N LEU A 566 17.23 6.09 -2.32
CA LEU A 566 16.89 6.09 -0.89
C LEU A 566 15.38 5.92 -0.65
N ALA A 567 14.51 6.46 -1.50
CA ALA A 567 13.06 6.27 -1.37
C ALA A 567 12.61 4.84 -1.72
N ASP A 568 13.22 4.23 -2.74
CA ASP A 568 12.84 2.90 -3.23
C ASP A 568 13.47 1.76 -2.40
N GLU A 569 14.74 1.89 -1.99
CA GLU A 569 15.55 0.82 -1.37
C GLU A 569 15.88 1.06 0.12
N GLY A 570 15.71 2.29 0.60
CA GLY A 570 16.01 2.71 1.98
C GLY A 570 15.07 2.13 3.05
N PRO A 571 13.73 2.15 2.89
CA PRO A 571 12.80 1.69 3.93
C PRO A 571 13.02 0.24 4.36
N ALA A 572 13.42 -0.63 3.43
CA ALA A 572 13.73 -2.05 3.68
C ALA A 572 14.94 -2.28 4.61
N VAL A 573 15.74 -1.23 4.87
CA VAL A 573 16.89 -1.24 5.79
C VAL A 573 16.88 -0.03 6.75
N GLY A 574 15.71 0.54 6.99
CA GLY A 574 15.52 1.60 7.98
C GLY A 574 16.09 2.97 7.59
N VAL A 575 16.04 3.37 6.32
CA VAL A 575 16.24 4.76 5.90
C VAL A 575 14.96 5.29 5.28
N HIS A 576 14.33 6.23 5.96
CA HIS A 576 13.05 6.84 5.59
C HIS A 576 13.24 8.25 5.06
N LEU A 577 12.38 8.65 4.14
CA LEU A 577 12.39 9.98 3.53
C LEU A 577 11.18 10.79 3.99
N LEU A 578 11.39 12.05 4.36
CA LEU A 578 10.34 13.05 4.61
C LEU A 578 10.63 14.27 3.74
N MET A 579 9.96 14.37 2.60
CA MET A 579 10.11 15.51 1.69
C MET A 579 9.16 16.64 2.05
N VAL A 580 9.65 17.88 1.97
CA VAL A 580 8.88 19.12 2.02
C VAL A 580 9.16 19.86 0.72
N ALA A 581 8.21 19.79 -0.22
CA ALA A 581 8.37 20.34 -1.56
C ALA A 581 7.02 20.60 -2.24
N ASP A 582 7.03 21.42 -3.28
CA ASP A 582 5.87 21.69 -4.13
C ASP A 582 5.97 20.77 -5.36
N ARG A 583 4.86 20.12 -5.72
CA ARG A 583 4.81 19.23 -6.87
C ARG A 583 4.94 19.98 -8.19
N GLU A 584 4.47 21.23 -8.28
CA GLU A 584 4.61 22.05 -9.47
C GLU A 584 6.07 22.48 -9.67
N ASP A 585 6.74 22.99 -8.62
CA ASP A 585 8.17 23.35 -8.66
C ASP A 585 9.04 22.13 -9.06
N ALA A 586 8.72 20.94 -8.54
CA ALA A 586 9.43 19.71 -8.84
C ALA A 586 9.11 19.12 -10.23
N SER A 587 8.00 19.52 -10.87
CA SER A 587 7.61 19.06 -12.22
C SER A 587 8.60 19.47 -13.32
N ALA A 588 9.44 20.49 -13.06
CA ALA A 588 10.50 20.94 -13.96
C ALA A 588 11.54 19.84 -14.30
N TYR A 589 11.65 18.79 -13.47
CA TYR A 589 12.51 17.62 -13.69
C TYR A 589 11.80 16.52 -14.52
N GLY A 590 10.58 16.78 -14.98
CA GLY A 590 9.79 15.91 -15.84
C GLY A 590 9.23 14.66 -15.13
N PRO A 591 8.72 13.68 -15.89
CA PRO A 591 8.11 12.45 -15.35
C PRO A 591 9.11 11.53 -14.65
N VAL A 592 10.38 11.93 -14.54
CA VAL A 592 11.46 11.22 -13.83
C VAL A 592 11.20 11.19 -12.32
N LEU A 593 10.44 12.15 -11.77
CA LEU A 593 10.09 12.22 -10.35
C LEU A 593 8.69 11.68 -10.02
N ASP A 594 7.83 11.43 -11.01
CA ASP A 594 6.52 10.81 -10.79
C ASP A 594 6.56 9.48 -10.01
N PRO A 595 7.57 8.59 -10.18
CA PRO A 595 7.71 7.40 -9.33
C PRO A 595 8.00 7.74 -7.86
N LEU A 596 8.83 8.76 -7.61
CA LEU A 596 9.22 9.20 -6.26
C LEU A 596 8.00 9.72 -5.47
N TRP A 597 7.15 10.52 -6.10
CA TRP A 597 5.93 11.00 -5.43
C TRP A 597 4.89 9.90 -5.20
N ARG A 598 4.92 8.83 -6.00
CA ARG A 598 4.01 7.67 -5.85
C ARG A 598 4.47 6.67 -4.77
N SER A 599 5.75 6.64 -4.42
CA SER A 599 6.26 5.79 -3.32
C SER A 599 6.11 6.43 -1.94
N LEU A 600 5.93 7.75 -1.85
CA LEU A 600 5.72 8.50 -0.61
C LEU A 600 4.23 8.67 -0.26
N LEU A 601 3.91 8.69 1.03
CA LEU A 601 2.59 9.07 1.54
C LEU A 601 2.44 10.61 1.51
N ARG A 602 1.52 11.11 0.68
CA ARG A 602 1.17 12.55 0.66
C ARG A 602 0.40 12.92 1.94
N ILE A 603 0.83 14.01 2.56
CA ILE A 603 0.14 14.76 3.62
C ILE A 603 0.24 16.26 3.31
N THR A 604 -0.60 17.09 3.94
CA THR A 604 -0.70 18.52 3.62
C THR A 604 -0.50 19.42 4.85
N PRO A 605 0.10 20.62 4.69
CA PRO A 605 0.31 21.59 5.78
C PRO A 605 -0.97 22.25 6.30
N VAL A 606 -2.10 21.97 5.66
CA VAL A 606 -3.44 22.52 5.95
C VAL A 606 -4.49 21.44 5.64
N ALA A 607 -5.73 21.68 6.07
CA ALA A 607 -6.84 20.77 5.80
C ALA A 607 -7.07 20.58 4.29
N ASP A 608 -7.01 19.33 3.81
CA ASP A 608 -7.20 18.99 2.39
C ASP A 608 -7.87 17.61 2.22
N SER A 609 -8.87 17.54 1.35
CA SER A 609 -9.71 16.36 1.10
C SER A 609 -9.12 15.50 -0.01
N HIS A 610 -8.05 14.76 0.30
CA HIS A 610 -7.21 14.10 -0.70
C HIS A 610 -6.84 12.64 -0.38
N LEU A 611 -7.19 12.15 0.81
CA LEU A 611 -7.00 10.75 1.19
C LEU A 611 -8.30 9.99 0.92
N ALA A 612 -8.20 8.80 0.35
CA ALA A 612 -9.33 7.89 0.14
C ALA A 612 -9.25 6.73 1.13
N ASP A 613 -10.40 6.29 1.68
CA ASP A 613 -10.44 5.06 2.48
C ASP A 613 -10.45 3.80 1.58
N PRO A 614 -9.94 2.65 2.09
CA PRO A 614 -9.78 1.44 1.28
C PRO A 614 -11.06 0.62 1.07
N TRP A 615 -12.23 1.05 1.60
CA TRP A 615 -13.47 0.27 1.55
C TRP A 615 -14.50 0.83 0.57
N VAL A 616 -14.67 2.15 0.55
CA VAL A 616 -15.70 2.87 -0.20
C VAL A 616 -15.09 3.98 -1.07
N GLY A 617 -13.86 4.41 -0.78
CA GLY A 617 -13.19 5.46 -1.56
C GLY A 617 -13.73 6.86 -1.28
N HIS A 618 -14.26 7.13 -0.08
CA HIS A 618 -14.67 8.49 0.27
C HIS A 618 -13.44 9.39 0.33
N ALA A 619 -13.55 10.63 -0.15
CA ALA A 619 -12.53 11.65 0.10
C ALA A 619 -12.62 12.12 1.56
N TRP A 620 -11.59 11.81 2.34
CA TRP A 620 -11.40 12.25 3.71
C TRP A 620 -10.60 13.53 3.75
N THR A 621 -11.06 14.48 4.56
CA THR A 621 -10.26 15.65 4.91
C THR A 621 -9.23 15.24 5.94
N TYR A 622 -7.95 15.32 5.53
CA TYR A 622 -6.83 15.22 6.45
C TYR A 622 -6.61 16.57 7.13
N GLU A 623 -6.53 16.58 8.46
CA GLU A 623 -6.05 17.72 9.26
C GLU A 623 -4.63 17.44 9.78
N PRO A 624 -3.65 18.34 9.55
CA PRO A 624 -2.30 18.19 10.06
C PRO A 624 -2.21 18.35 11.58
N PRO A 625 -1.18 17.76 12.22
CA PRO A 625 -0.96 17.94 13.65
C PRO A 625 -0.57 19.38 13.96
N VAL A 626 -1.12 19.92 15.03
CA VAL A 626 -0.77 21.24 15.57
C VAL A 626 -0.41 21.14 17.05
N THR A 627 0.53 21.95 17.52
CA THR A 627 0.75 22.12 18.96
C THR A 627 -0.24 23.13 19.54
N PRO A 628 -0.67 23.01 20.81
CA PRO A 628 -1.56 24.00 21.41
C PRO A 628 -0.90 25.39 21.43
N PRO A 629 -1.63 26.47 21.09
CA PRO A 629 -1.07 27.82 21.07
C PRO A 629 -0.42 28.21 22.40
N GLY A 630 0.86 28.60 22.36
CA GLY A 630 1.66 28.95 23.54
C GLY A 630 2.19 27.76 24.35
N SER A 631 1.96 26.51 23.92
CA SER A 631 2.51 25.33 24.57
C SER A 631 4.01 25.17 24.31
N ARG A 632 4.74 24.68 25.31
CA ARG A 632 6.15 24.26 25.22
C ARG A 632 6.31 22.74 25.10
N VAL A 633 5.24 22.02 24.77
CA VAL A 633 5.23 20.54 24.69
C VAL A 633 6.33 19.99 23.78
N LEU A 634 6.54 20.61 22.62
CA LEU A 634 7.58 20.20 21.66
C LEU A 634 8.99 20.31 22.27
N GLU A 635 9.31 21.44 22.89
CA GLU A 635 10.60 21.67 23.55
C GLU A 635 10.84 20.69 24.71
N GLN A 636 9.80 20.43 25.51
CA GLN A 636 9.86 19.50 26.65
C GLN A 636 10.10 18.05 26.18
N VAL A 637 9.40 17.62 25.14
CA VAL A 637 9.53 16.28 24.56
C VAL A 637 10.91 16.09 23.93
N LEU A 638 11.41 17.06 23.17
CA LEU A 638 12.75 17.00 22.60
C LEU A 638 13.84 17.02 23.68
N ALA A 639 13.68 17.81 24.75
CA ALA A 639 14.58 17.77 25.90
C ALA A 639 14.59 16.39 26.61
N ALA A 640 13.44 15.71 26.70
CA ALA A 640 13.34 14.36 27.23
C ALA A 640 14.03 13.32 26.33
N VAL A 641 13.90 13.44 25.00
CA VAL A 641 14.63 12.61 24.02
C VAL A 641 16.15 12.78 24.20
N THR A 642 16.65 14.01 24.23
CA THR A 642 18.09 14.28 24.40
C THR A 642 18.61 13.77 25.76
N ALA A 643 17.81 13.89 26.83
CA ALA A 643 18.16 13.34 28.13
C ALA A 643 18.23 11.80 28.12
N ALA A 644 17.28 11.13 27.47
CA ALA A 644 17.24 9.68 27.36
C ALA A 644 18.41 9.11 26.53
N ARG A 645 18.75 9.75 25.40
CA ARG A 645 19.92 9.37 24.59
C ARG A 645 21.24 9.44 25.37
N ARG A 646 21.48 10.56 26.06
CA ARG A 646 22.67 10.72 26.93
C ARG A 646 22.73 9.64 28.02
N ALA A 647 21.58 9.27 28.60
CA ALA A 647 21.50 8.20 29.59
C ALA A 647 21.79 6.81 29.01
N ALA A 648 21.47 6.59 27.73
CA ALA A 648 21.82 5.39 26.97
C ALA A 648 23.25 5.41 26.39
N GLY A 649 24.02 6.48 26.59
CA GLY A 649 25.39 6.62 26.11
C GLY A 649 25.53 6.99 24.63
N ARG A 650 24.49 7.59 24.03
CA ARG A 650 24.51 8.18 22.67
C ARG A 650 24.36 9.71 22.71
#